data_AF-A0A1B6FF60-F1
#
_entry.id   AF-A0A1B6FF60-F1
#
_cell.length_a   1.000
_cell.length_b   1.000
_cell.length_c   1.000
_cell.angle_alpha   90.00
_cell.angle_beta   90.00
_cell.angle_gamma   90.00
#
_symmetry.space_group_name_H-M   'P 1'
#
loop_
_entity.id
_entity.type
_entity.pdbx_description
1 polymer ?
#
loop_
_entity_poly.entity_id
_entity_poly.type
_entity_poly.pdbx_seq_one_letter_code
_entity_poly.pdbx_strand_id
1 'polypeptide(L)'
;MEGSPGDLQTKYHKLAGEYSKLRAQLVVLKKAVVDEQTLNSELKESLREAEQSLRKADQELDSLNFRNEQLTRRVTVLQDELDALQNQSKNKKSKLKSQDGQHPTDFTNHVIDEEFRKKIQENARLLSLMNEKEDQHRQELTNVTSQLDQVSFELSQLKKNSSDMEQKSKSVVAKLEREVSCMREGQQQLADVTRELAQLRQSHADYKNKMETKVATLSAVISSHLPFIDSKNETLNTLNVPRVMETKGSLSSSLGEDLRAALQQMAASLALWHKVSEARLLTLPTATSTANSKFAVHLKESGELALEMERFLSPSKMCKTTAQRLPGLFASYCSHVETMLVHQRLSVEEEEEIDLTDESLRESNRVYLGNCSQLVSHFVQVNSRLTLYRSMQHSSESQQKHQRGLISLCSQLQDSFKDLFNAFVVKSGIETERSWSTEQLNSANQSVTNSLSSLMESSAKITKCLRELWKMADTMAPSHPLVSDLRRRGVHYINAIHTDEAPTISYSQALRDHEEAQNSTKVRETLLKQLDDNKEQLVRAEQDRELWKQELQLLQLRYQKEKEEIIKNDEFTSLVNSTVTNMIGSLEVPVNLPHEVEAREEAVKQYFRQRINNLIAENGDLQSKSAALLAETAALVRRLEASVAAGM
;
A
#
# COMPACT_ATOMS: atom_id res chain seq x y z
N MET A 1 -8.44 -11.52 -23.76
CA MET A 1 -8.95 -10.54 -22.77
C MET A 1 -9.39 -9.31 -23.53
N GLU A 2 -10.70 -9.10 -23.67
CA GLU A 2 -11.24 -7.87 -24.24
C GLU A 2 -11.65 -6.95 -23.09
N GLY A 3 -10.95 -5.83 -22.95
CA GLY A 3 -11.32 -4.80 -21.97
C GLY A 3 -12.39 -3.89 -22.55
N SER A 4 -13.38 -3.50 -21.73
CA SER A 4 -14.45 -2.61 -22.16
C SER A 4 -13.90 -1.31 -22.78
N PRO A 5 -14.40 -0.84 -23.94
CA PRO A 5 -13.83 0.32 -24.64
C PRO A 5 -13.83 1.60 -23.80
N GLY A 6 -14.76 1.74 -22.84
CA GLY A 6 -14.79 2.87 -21.90
C GLY A 6 -13.58 2.96 -20.97
N ASP A 7 -12.98 1.83 -20.57
CA ASP A 7 -11.77 1.82 -19.74
C ASP A 7 -10.56 2.33 -20.53
N LEU A 8 -10.46 1.95 -21.81
CA LEU A 8 -9.37 2.41 -22.68
C LEU A 8 -9.49 3.91 -22.96
N GLN A 9 -10.71 4.39 -23.23
CA GLN A 9 -11.00 5.81 -23.42
C GLN A 9 -10.68 6.63 -22.15
N THR A 10 -11.04 6.11 -20.97
CA THR A 10 -10.72 6.74 -19.67
C THR A 10 -9.20 6.80 -19.42
N LYS A 11 -8.46 5.73 -19.74
CA LYS A 11 -6.99 5.71 -19.63
C LYS A 11 -6.33 6.71 -20.59
N TYR A 12 -6.81 6.78 -21.84
CA TYR A 12 -6.32 7.74 -22.84
C TYR A 12 -6.56 9.20 -22.41
N HIS A 13 -7.74 9.51 -21.87
CA HIS A 13 -8.07 10.87 -21.42
C HIS A 13 -7.23 11.30 -20.20
N LYS A 14 -6.95 10.38 -19.25
CA LYS A 14 -6.02 10.62 -18.14
C LYS A 14 -4.60 10.90 -18.64
N LEU A 15 -4.08 10.06 -19.55
CA LEU A 15 -2.75 10.22 -20.13
C LEU A 15 -2.60 11.55 -20.89
N ALA A 16 -3.63 11.97 -21.64
CA ALA A 16 -3.64 13.27 -22.32
C ALA A 16 -3.62 14.45 -21.33
N GLY A 17 -4.32 14.33 -20.18
CA GLY A 17 -4.28 15.31 -19.09
C GLY A 17 -2.91 15.39 -18.40
N GLU A 18 -2.26 14.24 -18.16
CA GLU A 18 -0.91 14.18 -17.59
C GLU A 18 0.14 14.74 -18.55
N TYR A 19 0.11 14.37 -19.82
CA TYR A 19 0.96 14.95 -20.87
C TYR A 19 0.81 16.46 -20.98
N SER A 20 -0.42 16.98 -20.86
CA SER A 20 -0.69 18.42 -20.88
C SER A 20 -0.07 19.15 -19.67
N LYS A 21 -0.14 18.56 -18.47
CA LYS A 21 0.54 19.07 -17.27
C LYS A 21 2.07 19.07 -17.44
N LEU A 22 2.63 17.97 -17.95
CA LEU A 22 4.07 17.82 -18.17
C LEU A 22 4.59 18.85 -19.18
N ARG A 23 3.83 19.10 -20.26
CA ARG A 23 4.13 20.12 -21.27
C ARG A 23 4.11 21.53 -20.68
N ALA A 24 3.17 21.85 -19.80
CA ALA A 24 3.12 23.14 -19.11
C ALA A 24 4.33 23.34 -18.17
N GLN A 25 4.68 22.31 -17.38
CA GLN A 25 5.86 22.32 -16.51
C GLN A 25 7.16 22.49 -17.30
N LEU A 26 7.29 21.81 -18.44
CA LEU A 26 8.46 21.93 -19.32
C LEU A 26 8.62 23.36 -19.89
N VAL A 27 7.53 24.06 -20.22
CA VAL A 27 7.59 25.46 -20.66
C VAL A 27 8.06 26.39 -19.54
N VAL A 28 7.56 26.21 -18.32
CA VAL A 28 7.99 27.01 -17.15
C VAL A 28 9.48 26.75 -16.83
N LEU A 29 9.90 25.48 -16.79
CA LEU A 29 11.29 25.11 -16.52
C LEU A 29 12.24 25.60 -17.62
N LYS A 30 11.84 25.51 -18.90
CA LYS A 30 12.61 26.06 -20.02
C LYS A 30 12.78 27.57 -19.90
N LYS A 31 11.74 28.30 -19.47
CA LYS A 31 11.88 29.74 -19.20
C LYS A 31 12.86 29.99 -18.06
N ALA A 32 12.69 29.35 -16.90
CA ALA A 32 13.58 29.54 -15.75
C ALA A 32 15.06 29.26 -16.09
N VAL A 33 15.34 28.25 -16.91
CA VAL A 33 16.70 27.94 -17.39
C VAL A 33 17.25 29.04 -18.33
N VAL A 34 16.42 29.67 -19.15
CA VAL A 34 16.83 30.81 -19.99
C VAL A 34 17.08 32.06 -19.14
N ASP A 35 16.18 32.37 -18.20
CA ASP A 35 16.29 33.52 -17.31
C ASP A 35 17.57 33.43 -16.44
N GLU A 36 17.89 32.24 -15.91
CA GLU A 36 19.17 31.94 -15.23
C GLU A 36 20.39 32.07 -16.16
N GLN A 37 20.28 31.61 -17.42
CA GLN A 37 21.39 31.75 -18.38
C GLN A 37 21.68 33.21 -18.70
N THR A 38 20.66 34.07 -18.83
CA THR A 38 20.85 35.52 -19.02
C THR A 38 21.49 36.19 -17.82
N LEU A 39 21.01 35.91 -16.60
CA LEU A 39 21.61 36.42 -15.36
C LEU A 39 23.07 35.97 -15.21
N ASN A 40 23.38 34.73 -15.60
CA ASN A 40 24.74 34.19 -15.56
C ASN A 40 25.69 34.88 -16.57
N SER A 41 25.19 35.38 -17.71
CA SER A 41 25.98 36.22 -18.62
C SER A 41 26.19 37.64 -18.07
N GLU A 42 25.15 38.28 -17.52
CA GLU A 42 25.24 39.62 -16.92
C GLU A 42 26.25 39.66 -15.76
N LEU A 43 26.21 38.67 -14.88
CA LEU A 43 27.16 38.54 -13.77
C LEU A 43 28.62 38.32 -14.25
N LYS A 44 28.83 37.64 -15.39
CA LYS A 44 30.16 37.47 -16.00
C LYS A 44 30.68 38.74 -16.67
N GLU A 45 29.79 39.57 -17.19
CA GLU A 45 30.15 40.86 -17.76
C GLU A 45 30.50 41.87 -16.66
N SER A 46 29.66 41.99 -15.63
CA SER A 46 29.94 42.82 -14.45
C SER A 46 31.23 42.39 -13.72
N LEU A 47 31.51 41.09 -13.62
CA LEU A 47 32.78 40.59 -13.07
C LEU A 47 33.99 41.05 -13.91
N ARG A 48 33.89 41.06 -15.24
CA ARG A 48 34.96 41.54 -16.13
C ARG A 48 35.16 43.05 -16.02
N GLU A 49 34.10 43.82 -15.87
CA GLU A 49 34.19 45.27 -15.61
C GLU A 49 34.88 45.55 -14.27
N ALA A 50 34.54 44.78 -13.22
CA ALA A 50 35.19 44.87 -11.91
C ALA A 50 36.67 44.44 -11.96
N GLU A 51 37.01 43.36 -12.67
CA GLU A 51 38.42 43.00 -12.93
C GLU A 51 39.17 44.10 -13.68
N GLN A 52 38.53 44.77 -14.64
CA GLN A 52 39.16 45.85 -15.41
C GLN A 52 39.33 47.12 -14.59
N SER A 53 38.41 47.45 -13.67
CA SER A 53 38.54 48.59 -12.76
C SER A 53 39.61 48.33 -11.70
N LEU A 54 39.68 47.11 -11.14
CA LEU A 54 40.73 46.70 -10.21
C LEU A 54 42.13 46.87 -10.83
N ARG A 55 42.35 46.36 -12.05
CA ARG A 55 43.65 46.51 -12.76
C ARG A 55 44.05 47.96 -13.04
N LYS A 56 43.10 48.91 -13.10
CA LYS A 56 43.40 50.35 -13.19
C LYS A 56 43.81 50.90 -11.82
N ALA A 57 43.09 50.54 -10.76
CA ALA A 57 43.43 50.93 -9.40
C ALA A 57 44.81 50.39 -8.97
N ASP A 58 45.16 49.16 -9.35
CA ASP A 58 46.49 48.59 -9.10
C ASP A 58 47.60 49.41 -9.80
N GLN A 59 47.39 49.82 -11.06
CA GLN A 59 48.33 50.67 -11.80
C GLN A 59 48.46 52.09 -11.20
N GLU A 60 47.37 52.63 -10.66
CA GLU A 60 47.39 53.89 -9.90
C GLU A 60 48.14 53.74 -8.57
N LEU A 61 47.96 52.62 -7.85
CA LEU A 61 48.69 52.29 -6.63
C LEU A 61 50.19 52.13 -6.89
N ASP A 62 50.61 51.41 -7.94
CA ASP A 62 52.01 51.30 -8.35
C ASP A 62 52.62 52.68 -8.67
N SER A 63 51.88 53.53 -9.41
CA SER A 63 52.32 54.90 -9.74
C SER A 63 52.46 55.79 -8.50
N LEU A 64 51.54 55.67 -7.53
CA LEU A 64 51.59 56.38 -6.26
C LEU A 64 52.71 55.85 -5.36
N ASN A 65 52.92 54.52 -5.30
CA ASN A 65 54.00 53.93 -4.52
C ASN A 65 55.38 54.35 -5.06
N PHE A 66 55.57 54.35 -6.38
CA PHE A 66 56.81 54.84 -7.00
C PHE A 66 57.08 56.32 -6.66
N ARG A 67 56.05 57.18 -6.68
CA ARG A 67 56.18 58.58 -6.21
C ARG A 67 56.50 58.66 -4.72
N ASN A 68 55.90 57.80 -3.89
CA ASN A 68 56.12 57.79 -2.45
C ASN A 68 57.55 57.31 -2.10
N GLU A 69 58.07 56.30 -2.79
CA GLU A 69 59.48 55.91 -2.71
C GLU A 69 60.42 57.05 -3.14
N GLN A 70 60.10 57.75 -4.24
CA GLN A 70 60.91 58.89 -4.71
C GLN A 70 60.92 60.02 -3.68
N LEU A 71 59.78 60.32 -3.06
CA LEU A 71 59.67 61.29 -1.97
C LEU A 71 60.42 60.82 -0.72
N THR A 72 60.30 59.54 -0.35
CA THR A 72 61.01 58.95 0.79
C THR A 72 62.53 59.08 0.61
N ARG A 73 63.06 58.68 -0.56
CA ARG A 73 64.49 58.82 -0.89
C ARG A 73 64.95 60.28 -0.90
N ARG A 74 64.09 61.22 -1.28
CA ARG A 74 64.38 62.67 -1.18
C ARG A 74 64.36 63.16 0.27
N VAL A 75 63.45 62.66 1.10
CA VAL A 75 63.38 62.98 2.53
C VAL A 75 64.60 62.42 3.27
N THR A 76 65.05 61.19 2.99
CA THR A 76 66.27 60.65 3.60
C THR A 76 67.49 61.46 3.20
N VAL A 77 67.66 61.81 1.92
CA VAL A 77 68.77 62.69 1.48
C VAL A 77 68.70 64.06 2.16
N LEU A 78 67.51 64.66 2.31
CA LEU A 78 67.35 65.92 3.04
C LEU A 78 67.59 65.78 4.55
N GLN A 79 67.40 64.59 5.13
CA GLN A 79 67.74 64.28 6.53
C GLN A 79 69.26 64.08 6.69
N ASP A 80 69.91 63.35 5.78
CA ASP A 80 71.37 63.18 5.73
C ASP A 80 72.07 64.55 5.54
N GLU A 81 71.55 65.39 4.64
CA GLU A 81 72.00 66.77 4.44
C GLU A 81 71.75 67.64 5.69
N LEU A 82 70.60 67.50 6.36
CA LEU A 82 70.29 68.25 7.57
C LEU A 82 71.18 67.84 8.75
N ASP A 83 71.43 66.54 8.96
CA ASP A 83 72.35 66.05 9.98
C ASP A 83 73.80 66.47 9.67
N ALA A 84 74.22 66.44 8.41
CA ALA A 84 75.51 66.99 7.99
C ALA A 84 75.61 68.50 8.29
N LEU A 85 74.58 69.28 7.95
CA LEU A 85 74.53 70.72 8.24
C LEU A 85 74.44 71.02 9.73
N GLN A 86 73.70 70.23 10.51
CA GLN A 86 73.56 70.41 11.95
C GLN A 86 74.89 70.10 12.66
N ASN A 87 75.65 69.10 12.19
CA ASN A 87 77.03 68.85 12.61
C ASN A 87 78.02 69.95 12.18
N GLN A 88 77.79 70.63 11.04
CA GLN A 88 78.63 71.75 10.56
C GLN A 88 78.24 73.13 11.12
N SER A 89 77.01 73.30 11.66
CA SER A 89 76.39 74.59 12.01
C SER A 89 77.06 75.44 13.11
N LYS A 90 78.26 75.05 13.58
CA LYS A 90 78.99 75.71 14.66
C LYS A 90 79.70 77.03 14.26
N ASN A 91 79.56 77.60 13.04
CA ASN A 91 80.30 78.81 12.60
C ASN A 91 79.63 79.80 11.56
N LYS A 92 79.21 80.99 12.03
CA LYS A 92 79.33 82.41 11.50
C LYS A 92 78.96 82.92 10.04
N LYS A 93 77.92 83.80 9.96
CA LYS A 93 77.89 85.29 9.63
C LYS A 93 78.44 85.98 8.31
N SER A 94 77.64 86.89 7.67
CA SER A 94 77.89 88.40 7.45
C SER A 94 77.93 89.16 6.05
N LYS A 95 76.96 90.10 5.80
CA LYS A 95 76.97 91.52 5.21
C LYS A 95 77.38 91.94 3.73
N LEU A 96 77.40 93.28 3.43
CA LEU A 96 77.02 94.01 2.16
C LEU A 96 77.70 95.43 1.93
N LYS A 97 77.80 96.02 0.68
CA LYS A 97 78.14 97.47 0.37
C LYS A 97 77.98 98.03 -1.11
N SER A 98 78.23 99.33 -1.40
CA SER A 98 77.99 100.13 -2.68
C SER A 98 78.73 101.54 -2.78
N GLN A 99 78.83 102.25 -3.96
CA GLN A 99 79.30 103.68 -4.25
C GLN A 99 79.41 104.02 -5.81
N ASP A 100 79.66 105.21 -6.50
CA ASP A 100 79.69 106.72 -6.31
C ASP A 100 79.89 107.56 -7.68
N GLY A 101 79.83 108.95 -7.71
CA GLY A 101 80.42 109.93 -8.73
C GLY A 101 79.53 110.65 -9.84
N GLN A 102 79.89 111.71 -10.66
CA GLN A 102 80.78 112.94 -10.60
C GLN A 102 80.82 113.93 -11.88
N HIS A 103 80.85 115.29 -11.73
CA HIS A 103 81.34 116.47 -12.60
C HIS A 103 80.76 116.88 -14.02
N PRO A 104 81.04 118.08 -14.67
CA PRO A 104 81.84 119.32 -14.36
C PRO A 104 81.08 120.72 -14.48
N THR A 105 81.71 121.86 -14.91
CA THR A 105 81.41 123.27 -14.45
C THR A 105 81.21 124.44 -15.49
N ASP A 106 80.81 125.62 -14.95
CA ASP A 106 81.04 127.04 -15.38
C ASP A 106 80.05 127.84 -16.26
N PHE A 107 79.01 128.43 -15.62
CA PHE A 107 78.25 129.62 -16.11
C PHE A 107 77.59 130.43 -14.96
N THR A 108 78.29 130.60 -13.84
CA THR A 108 77.67 130.88 -12.52
C THR A 108 77.63 132.36 -12.12
N ASN A 109 76.54 133.07 -12.45
CA ASN A 109 76.14 134.27 -11.69
C ASN A 109 74.64 134.67 -11.77
N HIS A 110 73.89 134.24 -12.80
CA HIS A 110 72.45 134.57 -12.88
C HIS A 110 71.57 133.72 -11.92
N VAL A 111 72.11 132.64 -11.36
CA VAL A 111 71.37 131.53 -10.72
C VAL A 111 70.74 131.90 -9.37
N ILE A 112 71.38 132.78 -8.59
CA ILE A 112 71.11 132.93 -7.15
C ILE A 112 69.71 133.54 -6.87
N ASP A 113 69.35 134.63 -7.52
CA ASP A 113 68.07 135.31 -7.29
C ASP A 113 66.86 134.45 -7.68
N GLU A 114 67.05 133.52 -8.62
CA GLU A 114 65.99 132.61 -9.06
C GLU A 114 65.66 131.54 -8.01
N GLU A 115 66.56 131.27 -7.05
CA GLU A 115 66.32 130.26 -5.99
C GLU A 115 65.34 130.74 -4.91
N PHE A 116 65.39 132.01 -4.52
CA PHE A 116 64.55 132.51 -3.43
C PHE A 116 63.07 132.51 -3.79
N ARG A 117 62.72 132.90 -5.02
CA ARG A 117 61.32 132.90 -5.47
C ARG A 117 60.74 131.49 -5.54
N LYS A 118 61.56 130.49 -5.89
CA LYS A 118 61.17 129.07 -5.91
C LYS A 118 60.78 128.56 -4.52
N LYS A 119 61.53 128.92 -3.47
CA LYS A 119 61.27 128.44 -2.09
C LYS A 119 59.93 128.86 -1.49
N ILE A 120 59.46 130.09 -1.76
CA ILE A 120 58.14 130.54 -1.27
C ILE A 120 57.00 129.83 -2.03
N GLN A 121 57.14 129.70 -3.35
CA GLN A 121 56.15 129.02 -4.19
C GLN A 121 56.04 127.52 -3.85
N GLU A 122 57.16 126.88 -3.50
CA GLU A 122 57.16 125.47 -3.06
C GLU A 122 56.45 125.26 -1.72
N ASN A 123 56.59 126.17 -0.74
CA ASN A 123 56.01 125.97 0.59
C ASN A 123 54.47 126.05 0.60
N ALA A 124 53.88 126.95 -0.19
CA ALA A 124 52.43 126.99 -0.40
C ALA A 124 51.92 125.73 -1.13
N ARG A 125 52.69 125.24 -2.11
CA ARG A 125 52.43 123.99 -2.83
C ARG A 125 52.52 122.76 -1.91
N LEU A 126 53.45 122.73 -0.96
CA LEU A 126 53.60 121.65 0.02
C LEU A 126 52.40 121.54 0.96
N LEU A 127 51.79 122.66 1.39
CA LEU A 127 50.60 122.62 2.25
C LEU A 127 49.36 122.06 1.52
N SER A 128 49.12 122.48 0.27
CA SER A 128 48.04 121.88 -0.54
C SER A 128 48.30 120.39 -0.79
N LEU A 129 49.53 120.02 -1.12
CA LEU A 129 49.93 118.61 -1.32
C LEU A 129 49.79 117.78 -0.03
N MET A 130 50.04 118.37 1.15
CA MET A 130 49.84 117.72 2.44
C MET A 130 48.37 117.42 2.70
N ASN A 131 47.47 118.39 2.55
CA ASN A 131 46.03 118.14 2.74
C ASN A 131 45.48 117.17 1.68
N GLU A 132 45.92 117.28 0.42
CA GLU A 132 45.57 116.32 -0.63
C GLU A 132 46.03 114.90 -0.28
N LYS A 133 47.20 114.75 0.36
CA LYS A 133 47.68 113.47 0.88
C LYS A 133 46.93 112.98 2.11
N GLU A 134 46.53 113.85 3.02
CA GLU A 134 45.72 113.47 4.19
C GLU A 134 44.31 112.99 3.78
N ASP A 135 43.67 113.63 2.80
CA ASP A 135 42.39 113.17 2.28
C ASP A 135 42.51 111.89 1.43
N GLN A 136 43.58 111.73 0.65
CA GLN A 136 43.91 110.46 -0.01
C GLN A 136 44.10 109.34 1.03
N HIS A 137 44.91 109.56 2.08
CA HIS A 137 45.10 108.57 3.15
C HIS A 137 43.82 108.29 3.96
N ARG A 138 42.95 109.28 4.14
CA ARG A 138 41.62 109.07 4.76
C ARG A 138 40.75 108.17 3.90
N GLN A 139 40.72 108.38 2.58
CA GLN A 139 39.95 107.57 1.64
C GLN A 139 40.54 106.15 1.48
N GLU A 140 41.88 106.03 1.47
CA GLU A 140 42.58 104.74 1.55
C GLU A 140 42.19 103.99 2.84
N LEU A 141 42.21 104.65 4.00
CA LEU A 141 41.81 104.05 5.28
C LEU A 141 40.34 103.59 5.28
N THR A 142 39.40 104.37 4.73
CA THR A 142 37.99 103.92 4.65
C THR A 142 37.82 102.75 3.68
N ASN A 143 38.54 102.75 2.55
CA ASN A 143 38.52 101.64 1.59
C ASN A 143 39.12 100.37 2.19
N VAL A 144 40.28 100.47 2.85
CA VAL A 144 40.94 99.34 3.53
C VAL A 144 40.09 98.82 4.69
N THR A 145 39.42 99.70 5.45
CA THR A 145 38.50 99.27 6.52
C THR A 145 37.31 98.52 5.94
N SER A 146 36.67 99.05 4.89
CA SER A 146 35.55 98.37 4.21
C SER A 146 35.96 97.02 3.59
N GLN A 147 37.18 96.91 3.06
CA GLN A 147 37.73 95.65 2.56
C GLN A 147 38.03 94.68 3.71
N LEU A 148 38.54 95.16 4.85
CA LEU A 148 38.79 94.35 6.04
C LEU A 148 37.48 93.81 6.62
N ASP A 149 36.43 94.63 6.69
CA ASP A 149 35.09 94.23 7.12
C ASP A 149 34.50 93.18 6.18
N GLN A 150 34.56 93.39 4.86
CA GLN A 150 34.12 92.40 3.87
C GLN A 150 34.88 91.07 4.01
N VAL A 151 36.22 91.10 4.09
CA VAL A 151 37.05 89.91 4.28
C VAL A 151 36.74 89.24 5.63
N SER A 152 36.45 89.99 6.69
CA SER A 152 36.06 89.42 7.99
C SER A 152 34.71 88.69 7.92
N PHE A 153 33.76 89.20 7.13
CA PHE A 153 32.46 88.61 6.89
C PHE A 153 32.56 87.36 6.00
N GLU A 154 33.34 87.41 4.92
CA GLU A 154 33.64 86.26 4.06
C GLU A 154 34.37 85.15 4.84
N LEU A 155 35.39 85.48 5.64
CA LEU A 155 36.05 84.52 6.54
C LEU A 155 35.08 83.92 7.58
N SER A 156 34.09 84.70 8.05
CA SER A 156 33.08 84.21 8.99
C SER A 156 32.08 83.26 8.32
N GLN A 157 31.66 83.54 7.08
CA GLN A 157 30.86 82.62 6.29
C GLN A 157 31.63 81.34 5.94
N LEU A 158 32.89 81.45 5.51
CA LEU A 158 33.75 80.31 5.19
C LEU A 158 33.99 79.42 6.43
N LYS A 159 34.21 80.01 7.62
CA LYS A 159 34.28 79.26 8.89
C LYS A 159 32.99 78.51 9.19
N LYS A 160 31.82 79.15 9.03
CA LYS A 160 30.53 78.48 9.24
C LYS A 160 30.32 77.34 8.25
N ASN A 161 30.52 77.60 6.96
CA ASN A 161 30.36 76.59 5.90
C ASN A 161 31.33 75.42 6.09
N SER A 162 32.57 75.69 6.53
CA SER A 162 33.54 74.66 6.91
C SER A 162 33.04 73.81 8.08
N SER A 163 32.55 74.43 9.17
CA SER A 163 31.97 73.72 10.32
C SER A 163 30.75 72.87 9.93
N ASP A 164 29.85 73.40 9.12
CA ASP A 164 28.66 72.68 8.63
C ASP A 164 29.05 71.48 7.74
N MET A 165 30.12 71.61 6.94
CA MET A 165 30.66 70.51 6.13
C MET A 165 31.45 69.50 6.96
N GLU A 166 32.20 69.94 7.97
CA GLU A 166 32.92 69.06 8.91
C GLU A 166 31.94 68.22 9.73
N GLN A 167 30.83 68.81 10.21
CA GLN A 167 29.79 68.08 10.94
C GLN A 167 28.99 67.12 10.05
N LYS A 168 28.73 67.48 8.78
CA LYS A 168 28.19 66.54 7.78
C LYS A 168 29.16 65.38 7.52
N SER A 169 30.45 65.67 7.34
CA SER A 169 31.49 64.66 7.14
C SER A 169 31.57 63.69 8.32
N LYS A 170 31.66 64.20 9.56
CA LYS A 170 31.60 63.40 10.80
C LYS A 170 30.34 62.52 10.88
N SER A 171 29.18 63.03 10.45
CA SER A 171 27.94 62.26 10.40
C SER A 171 27.98 61.12 9.37
N VAL A 172 28.61 61.33 8.21
CA VAL A 172 28.80 60.30 7.18
C VAL A 172 29.83 59.26 7.62
N VAL A 173 30.98 59.68 8.16
CA VAL A 173 32.00 58.78 8.73
C VAL A 173 31.39 57.87 9.78
N ALA A 174 30.65 58.42 10.75
CA ALA A 174 29.98 57.63 11.78
C ALA A 174 28.90 56.67 11.23
N LYS A 175 28.33 56.91 10.05
CA LYS A 175 27.45 55.92 9.38
C LYS A 175 28.26 54.78 8.78
N LEU A 176 29.29 55.13 7.99
CA LEU A 176 30.19 54.16 7.36
C LEU A 176 30.89 53.27 8.41
N GLU A 177 31.28 53.81 9.57
CA GLU A 177 31.85 53.04 10.68
C GLU A 177 30.87 51.98 11.23
N ARG A 178 29.57 52.32 11.36
CA ARG A 178 28.54 51.37 11.79
C ARG A 178 28.25 50.32 10.71
N GLU A 179 28.20 50.73 9.45
CA GLU A 179 28.02 49.83 8.30
C GLU A 179 29.20 48.85 8.20
N VAL A 180 30.45 49.31 8.40
CA VAL A 180 31.65 48.46 8.45
C VAL A 180 31.64 47.51 9.65
N SER A 181 31.15 47.92 10.83
CA SER A 181 30.98 47.01 11.98
C SER A 181 29.97 45.90 11.65
N CYS A 182 28.77 46.29 11.19
CA CYS A 182 27.70 45.38 10.81
C CYS A 182 28.15 44.38 9.72
N MET A 183 28.87 44.86 8.69
CA MET A 183 29.42 44.00 7.64
C MET A 183 30.52 43.07 8.16
N ARG A 184 31.35 43.50 9.11
CA ARG A 184 32.36 42.63 9.76
C ARG A 184 31.71 41.56 10.64
N GLU A 185 30.66 41.91 11.38
CA GLU A 185 29.87 40.97 12.18
C GLU A 185 29.19 39.93 11.28
N GLY A 186 28.61 40.35 10.15
CA GLY A 186 28.06 39.46 9.12
C GLY A 186 29.12 38.56 8.46
N GLN A 187 30.32 39.07 8.18
CA GLN A 187 31.44 38.27 7.68
C GLN A 187 31.89 37.20 8.70
N GLN A 188 31.96 37.53 9.99
CA GLN A 188 32.30 36.58 11.05
C GLN A 188 31.23 35.48 11.17
N GLN A 189 29.94 35.86 11.18
CA GLN A 189 28.83 34.90 11.20
C GLN A 189 28.87 33.97 9.98
N LEU A 190 29.14 34.49 8.78
CA LEU A 190 29.28 33.69 7.56
C LEU A 190 30.49 32.73 7.62
N ALA A 191 31.61 33.15 8.22
CA ALA A 191 32.77 32.31 8.42
C ALA A 191 32.48 31.15 9.40
N ASP A 192 31.78 31.42 10.51
CA ASP A 192 31.39 30.39 11.47
C ASP A 192 30.34 29.42 10.90
N VAL A 193 29.33 29.89 10.18
CA VAL A 193 28.40 29.02 9.44
C VAL A 193 29.12 28.17 8.39
N THR A 194 30.13 28.72 7.71
CA THR A 194 30.96 27.97 6.75
C THR A 194 31.78 26.88 7.45
N ARG A 195 32.32 27.17 8.64
CA ARG A 195 33.04 26.22 9.50
C ARG A 195 32.12 25.09 9.98
N GLU A 196 30.90 25.40 10.40
CA GLU A 196 29.91 24.40 10.82
C GLU A 196 29.43 23.53 9.64
N LEU A 197 29.20 24.11 8.47
CA LEU A 197 28.88 23.36 7.24
C LEU A 197 30.03 22.44 6.81
N ALA A 198 31.30 22.83 7.03
CA ALA A 198 32.45 21.96 6.80
C ALA A 198 32.48 20.77 7.77
N GLN A 199 32.25 21.00 9.07
CA GLN A 199 32.16 19.95 10.10
C GLN A 199 30.98 18.99 9.85
N LEU A 200 29.83 19.51 9.41
CA LEU A 200 28.66 18.70 9.05
C LEU A 200 28.92 17.86 7.78
N ARG A 201 29.60 18.43 6.77
CA ARG A 201 30.03 17.66 5.58
C ARG A 201 31.04 16.56 5.92
N GLN A 202 32.00 16.83 6.81
CA GLN A 202 32.98 15.83 7.26
C GLN A 202 32.30 14.69 8.03
N SER A 203 31.47 15.00 9.02
CA SER A 203 30.73 13.98 9.79
C SER A 203 29.73 13.19 8.94
N HIS A 204 29.12 13.80 7.92
CA HIS A 204 28.32 13.10 6.91
C HIS A 204 29.18 12.17 6.04
N ALA A 205 30.38 12.59 5.63
CA ALA A 205 31.31 11.73 4.89
C ALA A 205 31.79 10.54 5.76
N ASP A 206 32.11 10.77 7.04
CA ASP A 206 32.46 9.71 7.99
C ASP A 206 31.30 8.73 8.20
N TYR A 207 30.06 9.23 8.30
CA TYR A 207 28.86 8.40 8.41
C TYR A 207 28.64 7.58 7.14
N LYS A 208 28.76 8.21 5.96
CA LYS A 208 28.70 7.53 4.65
C LYS A 208 29.74 6.41 4.57
N ASN A 209 31.00 6.69 4.88
CA ASN A 209 32.08 5.69 4.89
C ASN A 209 31.80 4.56 5.89
N LYS A 210 31.23 4.86 7.07
CA LYS A 210 30.79 3.86 8.07
C LYS A 210 29.58 3.04 7.61
N MET A 211 28.76 3.54 6.68
CA MET A 211 27.67 2.77 6.06
C MET A 211 28.17 1.95 4.86
N GLU A 212 29.02 2.49 4.00
CA GLU A 212 29.61 1.77 2.87
C GLU A 212 30.48 0.60 3.34
N THR A 213 31.26 0.78 4.42
CA THR A 213 32.01 -0.33 5.06
C THR A 213 31.10 -1.37 5.74
N LYS A 214 29.97 -0.95 6.34
CA LYS A 214 28.95 -1.89 6.84
C LYS A 214 28.25 -2.66 5.73
N VAL A 215 27.93 -2.02 4.61
CA VAL A 215 27.37 -2.67 3.42
C VAL A 215 28.40 -3.64 2.84
N ALA A 216 29.66 -3.24 2.67
CA ALA A 216 30.73 -4.11 2.18
C ALA A 216 30.95 -5.33 3.09
N THR A 217 30.99 -5.17 4.42
CA THR A 217 31.14 -6.30 5.35
C THR A 217 29.90 -7.20 5.38
N LEU A 218 28.68 -6.65 5.32
CA LEU A 218 27.46 -7.46 5.20
C LEU A 218 27.39 -8.19 3.86
N SER A 219 27.77 -7.57 2.74
CA SER A 219 27.85 -8.22 1.43
C SER A 219 28.92 -9.31 1.40
N ALA A 220 30.07 -9.09 2.04
CA ALA A 220 31.08 -10.13 2.20
C ALA A 220 30.57 -11.31 3.04
N VAL A 221 29.91 -11.03 4.18
CA VAL A 221 29.29 -12.04 5.05
C VAL A 221 28.17 -12.81 4.34
N ILE A 222 27.36 -12.15 3.51
CA ILE A 222 26.35 -12.83 2.67
C ILE A 222 27.04 -13.73 1.65
N SER A 223 28.08 -13.24 0.98
CA SER A 223 28.87 -14.01 0.00
C SER A 223 29.59 -15.22 0.62
N SER A 224 30.06 -15.13 1.87
CA SER A 224 30.80 -16.20 2.56
C SER A 224 29.96 -17.12 3.44
N HIS A 225 28.75 -16.72 3.84
CA HIS A 225 27.91 -17.47 4.80
C HIS A 225 26.47 -17.74 4.37
N LEU A 226 25.99 -17.23 3.22
CA LEU A 226 24.78 -17.74 2.57
C LEU A 226 25.19 -18.53 1.31
N PRO A 227 25.22 -19.89 1.35
CA PRO A 227 25.74 -20.69 0.25
C PRO A 227 24.93 -20.59 -1.05
N PHE A 228 23.66 -20.16 -0.98
CA PHE A 228 22.73 -20.24 -2.10
C PHE A 228 21.55 -19.25 -1.94
N ILE A 229 21.55 -18.17 -2.73
CA ILE A 229 20.32 -17.43 -3.08
C ILE A 229 20.19 -17.50 -4.59
N ASP A 230 19.55 -18.57 -5.08
CA ASP A 230 19.18 -18.65 -6.50
C ASP A 230 17.90 -17.85 -6.76
N SER A 231 18.07 -16.53 -6.85
CA SER A 231 17.02 -15.59 -7.27
C SER A 231 16.76 -15.62 -8.79
N LYS A 232 17.40 -16.52 -9.55
CA LYS A 232 17.16 -16.72 -10.99
C LYS A 232 16.22 -17.90 -11.25
N ASN A 233 16.21 -18.92 -10.39
CA ASN A 233 15.28 -20.04 -10.44
C ASN A 233 14.15 -19.85 -9.43
N GLU A 234 12.96 -19.52 -9.93
CA GLU A 234 11.76 -19.27 -9.12
C GLU A 234 11.48 -20.41 -8.11
N THR A 235 11.62 -21.67 -8.53
CA THR A 235 11.35 -22.83 -7.66
C THR A 235 12.28 -22.90 -6.45
N LEU A 236 13.56 -22.59 -6.62
CA LEU A 236 14.56 -22.61 -5.55
C LEU A 236 14.48 -21.32 -4.72
N ASN A 237 14.11 -20.19 -5.33
CA ASN A 237 13.84 -18.96 -4.60
C ASN A 237 12.67 -19.11 -3.62
N THR A 238 11.68 -19.97 -3.90
CA THR A 238 10.60 -20.27 -2.92
C THR A 238 11.12 -20.90 -1.61
N LEU A 239 12.29 -21.55 -1.64
CA LEU A 239 12.89 -22.15 -0.44
C LEU A 239 13.52 -21.11 0.51
N ASN A 240 13.67 -19.85 0.07
CA ASN A 240 14.17 -18.74 0.88
C ASN A 240 13.12 -18.22 1.88
N VAL A 241 12.66 -19.11 2.77
CA VAL A 241 11.72 -18.77 3.85
C VAL A 241 12.38 -17.77 4.80
N PRO A 242 11.84 -16.54 4.97
CA PRO A 242 12.39 -15.58 5.91
C PRO A 242 12.37 -16.15 7.32
N ARG A 243 13.51 -16.13 8.01
CA ARG A 243 13.62 -16.57 9.41
C ARG A 243 12.62 -15.77 10.24
N VAL A 244 11.61 -16.44 10.79
CA VAL A 244 10.49 -15.79 11.49
C VAL A 244 11.06 -14.88 12.59
N MET A 245 10.73 -13.60 12.52
CA MET A 245 11.33 -12.58 13.38
C MET A 245 10.81 -12.77 14.81
N GLU A 246 11.58 -13.48 15.65
CA GLU A 246 11.18 -13.96 16.98
C GLU A 246 10.64 -12.83 17.89
N THR A 247 11.19 -11.62 17.75
CA THR A 247 10.76 -10.39 18.45
C THR A 247 9.34 -9.91 18.10
N LYS A 248 8.73 -10.43 17.03
CA LYS A 248 7.31 -10.19 16.69
C LYS A 248 6.38 -11.32 17.14
N GLY A 249 6.93 -12.48 17.49
CA GLY A 249 6.16 -13.59 18.05
C GLY A 249 5.66 -13.27 19.47
N SER A 250 6.48 -12.64 20.29
CA SER A 250 6.15 -12.27 21.68
C SER A 250 4.94 -11.32 21.77
N LEU A 251 4.90 -10.26 20.96
CA LEU A 251 3.79 -9.30 20.95
C LEU A 251 2.47 -9.92 20.46
N SER A 252 2.56 -10.89 19.54
CA SER A 252 1.39 -11.69 19.11
C SER A 252 0.96 -12.71 20.17
N SER A 253 1.88 -13.19 21.01
CA SER A 253 1.57 -14.07 22.14
C SER A 253 0.85 -13.29 23.24
N SER A 254 1.41 -12.17 23.69
CA SER A 254 0.82 -11.37 24.77
C SER A 254 -0.59 -10.88 24.41
N LEU A 255 -0.81 -10.39 23.19
CA LEU A 255 -2.13 -9.93 22.77
C LEU A 255 -3.13 -11.09 22.53
N GLY A 256 -2.63 -12.31 22.27
CA GLY A 256 -3.41 -13.54 22.28
C GLY A 256 -3.77 -14.02 23.69
N GLU A 257 -2.86 -13.84 24.65
CA GLU A 257 -3.07 -14.11 26.07
C GLU A 257 -4.07 -13.12 26.70
N ASP A 258 -4.01 -11.83 26.30
CA ASP A 258 -4.99 -10.79 26.63
C ASP A 258 -6.38 -11.13 26.10
N LEU A 259 -6.49 -11.52 24.82
CA LEU A 259 -7.76 -11.96 24.24
C LEU A 259 -8.32 -13.20 24.95
N ARG A 260 -7.48 -14.18 25.26
CA ARG A 260 -7.85 -15.38 26.05
C ARG A 260 -8.34 -14.99 27.44
N ALA A 261 -7.67 -14.06 28.13
CA ALA A 261 -8.07 -13.57 29.45
C ALA A 261 -9.40 -12.81 29.39
N ALA A 262 -9.63 -11.98 28.37
CA ALA A 262 -10.89 -11.27 28.16
C ALA A 262 -12.06 -12.22 27.85
N LEU A 263 -11.84 -13.24 27.02
CA LEU A 263 -12.80 -14.33 26.78
C LEU A 263 -13.10 -15.12 28.06
N GLN A 264 -12.08 -15.41 28.88
CA GLN A 264 -12.26 -16.08 30.17
C GLN A 264 -13.10 -15.21 31.13
N GLN A 265 -12.81 -13.90 31.23
CA GLN A 265 -13.62 -12.96 32.03
C GLN A 265 -15.08 -12.93 31.54
N MET A 266 -15.32 -12.94 30.23
CA MET A 266 -16.69 -12.96 29.69
C MET A 266 -17.42 -14.27 30.04
N ALA A 267 -16.77 -15.43 29.92
CA ALA A 267 -17.36 -16.71 30.28
C ALA A 267 -17.71 -16.78 31.78
N ALA A 268 -16.80 -16.32 32.66
CA ALA A 268 -17.06 -16.19 34.10
C ALA A 268 -18.23 -15.23 34.40
N SER A 269 -18.32 -14.12 33.67
CA SER A 269 -19.38 -13.12 33.85
C SER A 269 -20.74 -13.60 33.33
N LEU A 270 -20.78 -14.43 32.28
CA LEU A 270 -22.00 -15.10 31.80
C LEU A 270 -22.49 -16.13 32.83
N ALA A 271 -21.58 -16.96 33.35
CA ALA A 271 -21.89 -17.91 34.42
C ALA A 271 -22.40 -17.21 35.69
N LEU A 272 -21.79 -16.09 36.06
CA LEU A 272 -22.24 -15.26 37.17
C LEU A 272 -23.64 -14.70 36.90
N TRP A 273 -23.86 -14.09 35.73
CA TRP A 273 -25.15 -13.51 35.33
C TRP A 273 -26.29 -14.52 35.43
N HIS A 274 -26.15 -15.70 34.82
CA HIS A 274 -27.14 -16.78 34.91
C HIS A 274 -27.43 -17.18 36.36
N LYS A 275 -26.39 -17.33 37.19
CA LYS A 275 -26.52 -17.70 38.62
C LYS A 275 -27.21 -16.61 39.46
N VAL A 276 -26.93 -15.32 39.22
CA VAL A 276 -27.61 -14.24 39.97
C VAL A 276 -29.02 -13.99 39.45
N SER A 277 -29.30 -14.29 38.18
CA SER A 277 -30.65 -14.33 37.63
C SER A 277 -31.48 -15.50 38.19
N GLU A 278 -30.89 -16.69 38.38
CA GLU A 278 -31.51 -17.82 39.10
C GLU A 278 -31.84 -17.42 40.55
N ALA A 279 -30.89 -16.80 41.25
CA ALA A 279 -31.10 -16.31 42.62
C ALA A 279 -32.19 -15.22 42.71
N ARG A 280 -32.26 -14.29 41.73
CA ARG A 280 -33.32 -13.28 41.63
C ARG A 280 -34.69 -13.92 41.39
N LEU A 281 -34.76 -14.90 40.49
CA LEU A 281 -36.01 -15.58 40.15
C LEU A 281 -36.70 -16.21 41.38
N LEU A 282 -35.90 -16.70 42.33
CA LEU A 282 -36.37 -17.26 43.59
C LEU A 282 -36.83 -16.22 44.64
N THR A 283 -36.58 -14.92 44.44
CA THR A 283 -37.03 -13.84 45.35
C THR A 283 -38.28 -13.10 44.84
N LEU A 284 -38.82 -13.47 43.67
CA LEU A 284 -40.04 -12.90 43.11
C LEU A 284 -41.31 -13.51 43.73
N PRO A 285 -42.46 -12.79 43.74
CA PRO A 285 -43.74 -13.34 44.20
C PRO A 285 -44.19 -14.59 43.44
N THR A 286 -43.81 -14.73 42.18
CA THR A 286 -44.16 -15.83 41.26
C THR A 286 -43.21 -17.03 41.33
N ALA A 287 -42.19 -17.02 42.22
CA ALA A 287 -41.13 -18.03 42.28
C ALA A 287 -41.59 -19.50 42.43
N THR A 288 -42.81 -19.74 42.92
CA THR A 288 -43.41 -21.08 43.10
C THR A 288 -44.07 -21.65 41.83
N SER A 289 -44.11 -20.90 40.73
CA SER A 289 -44.78 -21.33 39.49
C SER A 289 -44.04 -22.44 38.74
N THR A 290 -44.77 -23.14 37.87
CA THR A 290 -44.19 -24.18 37.01
C THR A 290 -43.38 -23.62 35.84
N ALA A 291 -43.58 -22.35 35.44
CA ALA A 291 -42.74 -21.68 34.46
C ALA A 291 -41.40 -21.26 35.07
N ASN A 292 -41.42 -20.64 36.27
CA ASN A 292 -40.22 -20.18 36.96
C ASN A 292 -39.36 -21.35 37.45
N SER A 293 -39.97 -22.46 37.88
CA SER A 293 -39.24 -23.71 38.16
C SER A 293 -38.47 -24.23 36.93
N LYS A 294 -39.05 -24.17 35.73
CA LYS A 294 -38.35 -24.55 34.48
C LYS A 294 -37.30 -23.54 34.07
N PHE A 295 -37.59 -22.25 34.19
CA PHE A 295 -36.65 -21.17 33.85
C PHE A 295 -35.39 -21.22 34.74
N ALA A 296 -35.54 -21.53 36.04
CA ALA A 296 -34.42 -21.77 36.95
C ALA A 296 -33.50 -22.91 36.47
N VAL A 297 -34.06 -24.04 36.01
CA VAL A 297 -33.28 -25.16 35.45
C VAL A 297 -32.51 -24.71 34.20
N HIS A 298 -33.15 -23.99 33.26
CA HIS A 298 -32.48 -23.49 32.07
C HIS A 298 -31.39 -22.44 32.36
N LEU A 299 -31.59 -21.57 33.36
CA LEU A 299 -30.56 -20.63 33.83
C LEU A 299 -29.36 -21.39 34.42
N LYS A 300 -29.60 -22.37 35.28
CA LYS A 300 -28.55 -23.17 35.91
C LYS A 300 -27.71 -23.93 34.86
N GLU A 301 -28.37 -24.62 33.93
CA GLU A 301 -27.70 -25.34 32.83
C GLU A 301 -26.94 -24.39 31.89
N SER A 302 -27.48 -23.19 31.61
CA SER A 302 -26.75 -22.12 30.87
C SER A 302 -25.49 -21.68 31.62
N GLY A 303 -25.58 -21.55 32.95
CA GLY A 303 -24.46 -21.22 33.83
C GLY A 303 -23.39 -22.30 33.88
N GLU A 304 -23.78 -23.58 33.94
CA GLU A 304 -22.84 -24.71 33.92
C GLU A 304 -22.06 -24.80 32.60
N LEU A 305 -22.73 -24.59 31.45
CA LEU A 305 -22.07 -24.49 30.14
C LEU A 305 -21.09 -23.31 30.06
N ALA A 306 -21.45 -22.15 30.60
CA ALA A 306 -20.56 -20.99 30.66
C ALA A 306 -19.34 -21.23 31.58
N LEU A 307 -19.51 -21.92 32.72
CA LEU A 307 -18.40 -22.35 33.57
C LEU A 307 -17.48 -23.36 32.87
N GLU A 308 -18.01 -24.26 32.04
CA GLU A 308 -17.17 -25.17 31.27
C GLU A 308 -16.33 -24.42 30.21
N MET A 309 -16.92 -23.46 29.50
CA MET A 309 -16.17 -22.56 28.61
C MET A 309 -15.03 -21.82 29.34
N GLU A 310 -15.29 -21.31 30.54
CA GLU A 310 -14.30 -20.62 31.39
C GLU A 310 -13.13 -21.54 31.80
N ARG A 311 -13.45 -22.77 32.22
CA ARG A 311 -12.47 -23.81 32.57
C ARG A 311 -11.60 -24.23 31.39
N PHE A 312 -12.13 -24.23 30.16
CA PHE A 312 -11.36 -24.51 28.95
C PHE A 312 -10.46 -23.34 28.51
N LEU A 313 -10.86 -22.09 28.80
CA LEU A 313 -10.07 -20.89 28.52
C LEU A 313 -8.93 -20.64 29.53
N SER A 314 -8.91 -21.36 30.65
CA SER A 314 -7.88 -21.26 31.70
C SER A 314 -6.47 -21.61 31.21
N PRO A 315 -5.42 -20.87 31.63
CA PRO A 315 -4.09 -20.95 31.01
C PRO A 315 -3.38 -22.31 31.21
N SER A 316 -3.63 -23.03 32.31
CA SER A 316 -3.02 -24.34 32.58
C SER A 316 -3.58 -25.50 31.75
N LYS A 317 -4.66 -25.29 30.98
CA LYS A 317 -5.35 -26.33 30.19
C LYS A 317 -5.42 -26.04 28.69
N MET A 318 -4.70 -25.05 28.19
CA MET A 318 -4.65 -24.65 26.77
C MET A 318 -3.87 -25.67 25.89
N CYS A 319 -4.39 -26.89 25.80
CA CYS A 319 -4.02 -27.84 24.76
C CYS A 319 -4.67 -27.45 23.42
N LYS A 320 -4.15 -27.98 22.30
CA LYS A 320 -4.71 -27.72 20.95
C LYS A 320 -6.17 -28.19 20.79
N THR A 321 -6.60 -29.10 21.66
CA THR A 321 -7.99 -29.56 21.81
C THR A 321 -8.95 -28.45 22.22
N THR A 322 -8.52 -27.44 23.01
CA THR A 322 -9.36 -26.30 23.41
C THR A 322 -9.89 -25.54 22.21
N ALA A 323 -9.03 -25.21 21.24
CA ALA A 323 -9.43 -24.50 20.02
C ALA A 323 -10.38 -25.30 19.12
N GLN A 324 -10.40 -26.63 19.24
CA GLN A 324 -11.30 -27.51 18.48
C GLN A 324 -12.66 -27.71 19.17
N ARG A 325 -12.67 -27.72 20.52
CA ARG A 325 -13.86 -27.98 21.36
C ARG A 325 -14.65 -26.72 21.75
N LEU A 326 -13.98 -25.59 22.00
CA LEU A 326 -14.64 -24.35 22.44
C LEU A 326 -15.76 -23.87 21.50
N PRO A 327 -15.65 -23.96 20.16
CA PRO A 327 -16.76 -23.61 19.27
C PRO A 327 -17.98 -24.54 19.43
N GLY A 328 -17.76 -25.82 19.77
CA GLY A 328 -18.84 -26.77 20.05
C GLY A 328 -19.57 -26.45 21.34
N LEU A 329 -18.82 -26.14 22.41
CA LEU A 329 -19.39 -25.69 23.69
C LEU A 329 -20.20 -24.39 23.52
N PHE A 330 -19.69 -23.43 22.74
CA PHE A 330 -20.41 -22.19 22.45
C PHE A 330 -21.66 -22.43 21.61
N ALA A 331 -21.65 -23.37 20.66
CA ALA A 331 -22.85 -23.75 19.92
C ALA A 331 -23.92 -24.40 20.81
N SER A 332 -23.53 -25.29 21.74
CA SER A 332 -24.43 -25.85 22.75
C SER A 332 -25.02 -24.77 23.66
N TYR A 333 -24.18 -23.83 24.12
CA TYR A 333 -24.62 -22.68 24.91
C TYR A 333 -25.64 -21.81 24.15
N CYS A 334 -25.40 -21.52 22.86
CA CYS A 334 -26.36 -20.75 22.05
C CYS A 334 -27.73 -21.44 21.98
N SER A 335 -27.76 -22.73 21.63
CA SER A 335 -29.01 -23.51 21.50
C SER A 335 -29.79 -23.62 22.83
N HIS A 336 -29.06 -23.71 23.96
CA HIS A 336 -29.70 -23.73 25.27
C HIS A 336 -30.26 -22.36 25.67
N VAL A 337 -29.55 -21.28 25.36
CA VAL A 337 -29.99 -19.90 25.61
C VAL A 337 -31.16 -19.48 24.70
N GLU A 338 -31.23 -19.97 23.47
CA GLU A 338 -32.43 -19.86 22.61
C GLU A 338 -33.66 -20.51 23.26
N THR A 339 -33.47 -21.68 23.88
CA THR A 339 -34.56 -22.39 24.60
C THR A 339 -34.93 -21.66 25.89
N MET A 340 -33.94 -21.18 26.65
CA MET A 340 -34.12 -20.39 27.87
C MET A 340 -34.96 -19.14 27.65
N LEU A 341 -34.81 -18.45 26.50
CA LEU A 341 -35.55 -17.24 26.15
C LEU A 341 -37.08 -17.45 26.16
N VAL A 342 -37.56 -18.64 25.77
CA VAL A 342 -38.99 -19.00 25.82
C VAL A 342 -39.50 -19.05 27.27
N HIS A 343 -38.70 -19.64 28.16
CA HIS A 343 -39.04 -19.72 29.58
C HIS A 343 -38.87 -18.39 30.32
N GLN A 344 -37.91 -17.56 29.90
CA GLN A 344 -37.78 -16.17 30.37
C GLN A 344 -39.00 -15.33 29.99
N ARG A 345 -39.56 -15.50 28.79
CA ARG A 345 -40.80 -14.83 28.39
C ARG A 345 -41.98 -15.26 29.25
N LEU A 346 -42.20 -16.57 29.44
CA LEU A 346 -43.28 -17.08 30.28
C LEU A 346 -43.17 -16.60 31.75
N SER A 347 -41.94 -16.54 32.27
CA SER A 347 -41.64 -15.99 33.60
C SER A 347 -42.07 -14.53 33.75
N VAL A 348 -41.82 -13.71 32.72
CA VAL A 348 -42.21 -12.30 32.69
C VAL A 348 -43.71 -12.13 32.43
N GLU A 349 -44.34 -12.98 31.62
CA GLU A 349 -45.80 -12.99 31.46
C GLU A 349 -46.51 -13.28 32.80
N GLU A 350 -45.96 -14.15 33.65
CA GLU A 350 -46.44 -14.34 35.04
C GLU A 350 -46.12 -13.13 35.97
N GLU A 351 -45.01 -12.41 35.79
CA GLU A 351 -44.74 -11.15 36.52
C GLU A 351 -45.81 -10.08 36.18
N GLU A 352 -46.33 -10.06 34.94
CA GLU A 352 -47.34 -9.10 34.48
C GLU A 352 -48.77 -9.41 34.96
N GLU A 353 -49.06 -10.66 35.36
CA GLU A 353 -50.33 -11.03 35.98
C GLU A 353 -50.45 -10.57 37.46
N ILE A 354 -49.35 -10.17 38.11
CA ILE A 354 -49.33 -9.71 39.51
C ILE A 354 -50.11 -8.40 39.69
N ASP A 355 -49.93 -7.44 38.77
CA ASP A 355 -50.66 -6.17 38.74
C ASP A 355 -51.00 -5.78 37.31
N LEU A 356 -52.19 -6.20 36.87
CA LEU A 356 -52.73 -5.91 35.55
C LEU A 356 -52.88 -4.40 35.26
N THR A 357 -52.80 -3.52 36.27
CA THR A 357 -52.89 -2.06 36.07
C THR A 357 -51.55 -1.39 35.75
N ASP A 358 -50.42 -2.09 35.92
CA ASP A 358 -49.08 -1.51 35.83
C ASP A 358 -48.50 -1.45 34.40
N GLU A 359 -49.02 -0.53 33.60
CA GLU A 359 -48.55 -0.27 32.23
C GLU A 359 -47.04 0.06 32.16
N SER A 360 -46.48 0.65 33.22
CA SER A 360 -45.07 1.07 33.25
C SER A 360 -44.09 -0.10 33.42
N LEU A 361 -44.45 -1.09 34.24
CA LEU A 361 -43.68 -2.33 34.36
C LEU A 361 -43.85 -3.18 33.10
N ARG A 362 -45.05 -3.26 32.51
CA ARG A 362 -45.29 -3.99 31.25
C ARG A 362 -44.48 -3.43 30.07
N GLU A 363 -44.38 -2.11 29.92
CA GLU A 363 -43.49 -1.53 28.90
C GLU A 363 -42.00 -1.83 29.20
N SER A 364 -41.56 -1.72 30.46
CA SER A 364 -40.18 -2.01 30.85
C SER A 364 -39.81 -3.49 30.61
N ASN A 365 -40.72 -4.41 30.94
CA ASN A 365 -40.63 -5.84 30.66
C ASN A 365 -40.50 -6.12 29.17
N ARG A 366 -41.33 -5.48 28.33
CA ARG A 366 -41.27 -5.61 26.87
C ARG A 366 -39.92 -5.16 26.31
N VAL A 367 -39.37 -4.04 26.78
CA VAL A 367 -38.03 -3.54 26.37
C VAL A 367 -36.93 -4.50 26.83
N TYR A 368 -37.00 -5.00 28.07
CA TYR A 368 -36.05 -5.97 28.61
C TYR A 368 -36.04 -7.28 27.81
N LEU A 369 -37.20 -7.87 27.53
CA LEU A 369 -37.34 -9.08 26.71
C LEU A 369 -36.87 -8.87 25.27
N GLY A 370 -37.10 -7.68 24.70
CA GLY A 370 -36.58 -7.29 23.39
C GLY A 370 -35.05 -7.31 23.35
N ASN A 371 -34.40 -6.70 24.35
CA ASN A 371 -32.94 -6.63 24.44
C ASN A 371 -32.32 -8.02 24.73
N CYS A 372 -32.97 -8.86 25.54
CA CYS A 372 -32.60 -10.28 25.68
C CYS A 372 -32.65 -11.00 24.33
N SER A 373 -33.76 -10.88 23.58
CA SER A 373 -33.95 -11.52 22.28
C SER A 373 -32.88 -11.08 21.25
N GLN A 374 -32.51 -9.80 21.25
CA GLN A 374 -31.45 -9.26 20.41
C GLN A 374 -30.06 -9.80 20.80
N LEU A 375 -29.76 -9.92 22.10
CA LEU A 375 -28.50 -10.49 22.59
C LEU A 375 -28.34 -11.96 22.16
N VAL A 376 -29.41 -12.77 22.27
CA VAL A 376 -29.41 -14.17 21.80
C VAL A 376 -29.16 -14.24 20.28
N SER A 377 -29.86 -13.41 19.50
CA SER A 377 -29.62 -13.31 18.05
C SER A 377 -28.15 -12.99 17.71
N HIS A 378 -27.50 -12.10 18.46
CA HIS A 378 -26.07 -11.81 18.27
C HIS A 378 -25.16 -12.98 18.64
N PHE A 379 -25.44 -13.75 19.71
CA PHE A 379 -24.69 -14.99 19.99
C PHE A 379 -24.81 -16.01 18.84
N VAL A 380 -26.02 -16.24 18.31
CA VAL A 380 -26.28 -17.18 17.20
C VAL A 380 -25.59 -16.72 15.91
N GLN A 381 -25.58 -15.42 15.63
CA GLN A 381 -24.83 -14.86 14.49
C GLN A 381 -23.31 -15.01 14.64
N VAL A 382 -22.76 -14.80 15.85
CA VAL A 382 -21.34 -15.06 16.14
C VAL A 382 -21.01 -16.54 15.96
N ASN A 383 -21.83 -17.46 16.48
CA ASN A 383 -21.64 -18.91 16.32
C ASN A 383 -21.66 -19.33 14.84
N SER A 384 -22.61 -18.78 14.07
CA SER A 384 -22.71 -19.00 12.62
C SER A 384 -21.46 -18.54 11.88
N ARG A 385 -20.88 -17.39 12.25
CA ARG A 385 -19.61 -16.91 11.68
C ARG A 385 -18.42 -17.77 12.09
N LEU A 386 -18.29 -18.14 13.36
CA LEU A 386 -17.21 -19.03 13.83
C LEU A 386 -17.23 -20.39 13.11
N THR A 387 -18.42 -20.93 12.85
CA THR A 387 -18.61 -22.16 12.07
C THR A 387 -18.19 -21.98 10.61
N LEU A 388 -18.59 -20.89 9.96
CA LEU A 388 -18.15 -20.56 8.59
C LEU A 388 -16.63 -20.29 8.50
N TYR A 389 -16.02 -19.67 9.51
CA TYR A 389 -14.56 -19.47 9.55
C TYR A 389 -13.80 -20.80 9.58
N ARG A 390 -14.36 -21.83 10.23
CA ARG A 390 -13.78 -23.18 10.29
C ARG A 390 -13.83 -23.94 8.95
N SER A 391 -14.75 -23.61 8.05
CA SER A 391 -14.85 -24.26 6.72
C SER A 391 -14.10 -23.53 5.59
N MET A 392 -13.75 -22.26 5.77
CA MET A 392 -13.12 -21.43 4.72
C MET A 392 -11.60 -21.64 4.59
N GLN A 393 -11.18 -22.59 3.75
CA GLN A 393 -9.75 -22.89 3.53
C GLN A 393 -9.03 -21.98 2.51
N HIS A 394 -9.73 -21.12 1.73
CA HIS A 394 -9.14 -20.44 0.57
C HIS A 394 -9.48 -18.95 0.42
N SER A 395 -8.57 -18.22 -0.24
CA SER A 395 -8.56 -16.77 -0.56
C SER A 395 -8.41 -15.79 0.62
N SER A 396 -7.41 -14.90 0.52
CA SER A 396 -7.09 -13.86 1.52
C SER A 396 -8.22 -12.83 1.67
N GLU A 397 -8.76 -12.35 0.55
CA GLU A 397 -9.80 -11.32 0.52
C GLU A 397 -11.11 -11.76 1.21
N SER A 398 -11.49 -13.03 1.03
CA SER A 398 -12.68 -13.59 1.69
C SER A 398 -12.45 -13.79 3.20
N GLN A 399 -11.22 -14.10 3.62
CA GLN A 399 -10.83 -14.11 5.04
C GLN A 399 -10.88 -12.71 5.65
N GLN A 400 -10.33 -11.67 5.00
CA GLN A 400 -10.45 -10.28 5.48
C GLN A 400 -11.91 -9.81 5.59
N LYS A 401 -12.75 -10.14 4.59
CA LYS A 401 -14.19 -9.84 4.64
C LYS A 401 -14.88 -10.53 5.82
N HIS A 402 -14.51 -11.78 6.12
CA HIS A 402 -15.01 -12.50 7.28
C HIS A 402 -14.56 -11.87 8.60
N GLN A 403 -13.26 -11.57 8.74
CA GLN A 403 -12.67 -10.99 9.94
C GLN A 403 -13.32 -9.64 10.31
N ARG A 404 -13.54 -8.76 9.32
CA ARG A 404 -14.27 -7.49 9.52
C ARG A 404 -15.71 -7.71 9.98
N GLY A 405 -16.39 -8.73 9.44
CA GLY A 405 -17.73 -9.14 9.90
C GLY A 405 -17.76 -9.62 11.34
N LEU A 406 -16.75 -10.39 11.79
CA LEU A 406 -16.65 -10.86 13.17
C LEU A 406 -16.41 -9.70 14.16
N ILE A 407 -15.52 -8.75 13.83
CA ILE A 407 -15.29 -7.54 14.65
C ILE A 407 -16.58 -6.70 14.76
N SER A 408 -17.35 -6.59 13.67
CA SER A 408 -18.64 -5.90 13.66
C SER A 408 -19.64 -6.56 14.62
N LEU A 409 -19.74 -7.90 14.60
CA LEU A 409 -20.63 -8.65 15.50
C LEU A 409 -20.18 -8.55 16.96
N CYS A 410 -18.88 -8.59 17.27
CA CYS A 410 -18.40 -8.37 18.64
C CYS A 410 -18.70 -6.94 19.14
N SER A 411 -18.72 -5.95 18.24
CA SER A 411 -19.14 -4.58 18.57
C SER A 411 -20.66 -4.51 18.84
N GLN A 412 -21.47 -5.12 17.98
CA GLN A 412 -22.93 -5.20 18.15
C GLN A 412 -23.34 -5.99 19.41
N LEU A 413 -22.56 -7.01 19.79
CA LEU A 413 -22.74 -7.77 21.03
C LEU A 413 -22.43 -6.90 22.27
N GLN A 414 -21.38 -6.08 22.22
CA GLN A 414 -21.06 -5.11 23.27
C GLN A 414 -22.19 -4.06 23.43
N ASP A 415 -22.73 -3.56 22.32
CA ASP A 415 -23.88 -2.64 22.35
C ASP A 415 -25.14 -3.33 22.95
N SER A 416 -25.44 -4.58 22.57
CA SER A 416 -26.55 -5.33 23.20
C SER A 416 -26.37 -5.62 24.69
N PHE A 417 -25.14 -5.86 25.17
CA PHE A 417 -24.90 -5.97 26.62
C PHE A 417 -25.17 -4.65 27.35
N LYS A 418 -24.79 -3.52 26.75
CA LYS A 418 -25.06 -2.18 27.28
C LYS A 418 -26.57 -1.86 27.27
N ASP A 419 -27.28 -2.20 26.21
CA ASP A 419 -28.73 -1.93 26.10
C ASP A 419 -29.54 -2.85 27.03
N LEU A 420 -29.11 -4.10 27.21
CA LEU A 420 -29.66 -5.01 28.23
C LEU A 420 -29.40 -4.50 29.66
N PHE A 421 -28.19 -4.00 29.94
CA PHE A 421 -27.85 -3.36 31.22
C PHE A 421 -28.77 -2.16 31.49
N ASN A 422 -28.93 -1.25 30.51
CA ASN A 422 -29.78 -0.07 30.66
C ASN A 422 -31.25 -0.45 30.91
N ALA A 423 -31.79 -1.42 30.14
CA ALA A 423 -33.15 -1.89 30.32
C ALA A 423 -33.36 -2.55 31.70
N PHE A 424 -32.40 -3.35 32.16
CA PHE A 424 -32.48 -3.97 33.49
C PHE A 424 -32.36 -2.95 34.63
N VAL A 425 -31.54 -1.90 34.50
CA VAL A 425 -31.48 -0.80 35.47
C VAL A 425 -32.81 -0.05 35.56
N VAL A 426 -33.48 0.19 34.43
CA VAL A 426 -34.82 0.80 34.43
C VAL A 426 -35.85 -0.13 35.07
N LYS A 427 -35.88 -1.41 34.70
CA LYS A 427 -36.80 -2.41 35.27
C LYS A 427 -36.61 -2.54 36.79
N SER A 428 -35.38 -2.79 37.24
CA SER A 428 -35.08 -2.94 38.67
C SER A 428 -35.35 -1.67 39.48
N GLY A 429 -35.19 -0.48 38.88
CA GLY A 429 -35.65 0.78 39.49
C GLY A 429 -37.17 0.78 39.73
N ILE A 430 -37.96 0.51 38.69
CA ILE A 430 -39.43 0.45 38.78
C ILE A 430 -39.89 -0.61 39.80
N GLU A 431 -39.17 -1.73 39.93
CA GLU A 431 -39.42 -2.77 40.94
C GLU A 431 -39.11 -2.32 42.38
N THR A 432 -38.07 -1.51 42.59
CA THR A 432 -37.71 -1.02 43.94
C THR A 432 -38.78 -0.09 44.54
N GLU A 433 -39.62 0.50 43.70
CA GLU A 433 -40.72 1.39 44.10
C GLU A 433 -42.03 0.63 44.45
N ARG A 434 -42.08 -0.70 44.31
CA ARG A 434 -43.32 -1.49 44.50
C ARG A 434 -43.52 -2.07 45.88
N SER A 435 -44.78 -2.22 46.27
CA SER A 435 -45.24 -2.76 47.55
C SER A 435 -44.83 -4.22 47.82
N TRP A 436 -44.54 -4.99 46.76
CA TRP A 436 -44.03 -6.36 46.85
C TRP A 436 -42.50 -6.45 46.80
N SER A 437 -41.79 -5.33 46.70
CA SER A 437 -40.33 -5.28 46.73
C SER A 437 -39.77 -5.74 48.08
N THR A 438 -38.68 -6.49 48.05
CA THR A 438 -37.99 -6.96 49.26
C THR A 438 -36.52 -6.59 49.24
N GLU A 439 -35.88 -6.45 50.41
CA GLU A 439 -34.45 -6.20 50.51
C GLU A 439 -33.62 -7.31 49.83
N GLN A 440 -34.13 -8.55 49.84
CA GLN A 440 -33.52 -9.69 49.14
C GLN A 440 -33.62 -9.54 47.60
N LEU A 441 -34.78 -9.13 47.08
CA LEU A 441 -34.95 -8.81 45.65
C LEU A 441 -34.03 -7.65 45.23
N ASN A 442 -33.94 -6.60 46.04
CA ASN A 442 -33.13 -5.42 45.72
C ASN A 442 -31.62 -5.75 45.73
N SER A 443 -31.18 -6.62 46.66
CA SER A 443 -29.82 -7.17 46.67
C SER A 443 -29.54 -8.08 45.46
N ALA A 444 -30.51 -8.90 45.05
CA ALA A 444 -30.42 -9.72 43.85
C ALA A 444 -30.38 -8.87 42.56
N ASN A 445 -31.21 -7.82 42.47
CA ASN A 445 -31.21 -6.85 41.38
C ASN A 445 -29.86 -6.14 41.27
N GLN A 446 -29.28 -5.66 42.38
CA GLN A 446 -27.93 -5.08 42.36
C GLN A 446 -26.87 -6.11 41.90
N SER A 447 -27.01 -7.37 42.28
CA SER A 447 -26.11 -8.46 41.85
C SER A 447 -26.20 -8.74 40.35
N VAL A 448 -27.41 -8.75 39.77
CA VAL A 448 -27.63 -8.84 38.31
C VAL A 448 -26.99 -7.65 37.60
N THR A 449 -27.25 -6.42 38.05
CA THR A 449 -26.66 -5.18 37.49
C THR A 449 -25.11 -5.22 37.51
N ASN A 450 -24.51 -5.68 38.60
CA ASN A 450 -23.04 -5.84 38.70
C ASN A 450 -22.49 -6.88 37.71
N SER A 451 -23.21 -7.99 37.48
CA SER A 451 -22.83 -9.02 36.50
C SER A 451 -22.94 -8.53 35.04
N LEU A 452 -23.99 -7.75 34.73
CA LEU A 452 -24.19 -7.14 33.41
C LEU A 452 -23.14 -6.07 33.10
N SER A 453 -22.73 -5.28 34.10
CA SER A 453 -21.59 -4.35 33.95
C SER A 453 -20.29 -5.09 33.63
N SER A 454 -20.02 -6.20 34.33
CA SER A 454 -18.84 -7.06 34.10
C SER A 454 -18.84 -7.68 32.68
N LEU A 455 -20.03 -8.03 32.16
CA LEU A 455 -20.21 -8.49 30.79
C LEU A 455 -19.92 -7.39 29.76
N MET A 456 -20.46 -6.19 29.96
CA MET A 456 -20.21 -5.02 29.10
C MET A 456 -18.70 -4.67 29.05
N GLU A 457 -17.99 -4.71 30.19
CA GLU A 457 -16.54 -4.53 30.21
C GLU A 457 -15.77 -5.63 29.45
N SER A 458 -16.11 -6.90 29.69
CA SER A 458 -15.39 -8.03 29.10
C SER A 458 -15.57 -8.09 27.58
N SER A 459 -16.77 -7.83 27.07
CA SER A 459 -17.04 -7.70 25.63
C SER A 459 -16.30 -6.53 24.99
N ALA A 460 -16.21 -5.37 25.67
CA ALA A 460 -15.39 -4.25 25.21
C ALA A 460 -13.89 -4.60 25.11
N LYS A 461 -13.35 -5.33 26.10
CA LYS A 461 -11.96 -5.84 26.08
C LYS A 461 -11.73 -6.78 24.89
N ILE A 462 -12.65 -7.72 24.63
CA ILE A 462 -12.59 -8.64 23.48
C ILE A 462 -12.58 -7.86 22.15
N THR A 463 -13.51 -6.93 21.97
CA THR A 463 -13.62 -6.10 20.74
C THR A 463 -12.37 -5.24 20.52
N LYS A 464 -11.73 -4.73 21.59
CA LYS A 464 -10.43 -4.05 21.51
C LYS A 464 -9.32 -5.01 21.08
N CYS A 465 -9.13 -6.12 21.78
CA CYS A 465 -8.02 -7.06 21.51
C CYS A 465 -8.09 -7.63 20.09
N LEU A 466 -9.30 -8.00 19.61
CA LEU A 466 -9.51 -8.41 18.22
C LEU A 466 -9.12 -7.30 17.24
N ARG A 467 -9.57 -6.06 17.46
CA ARG A 467 -9.25 -4.91 16.59
C ARG A 467 -7.74 -4.62 16.54
N GLU A 468 -7.00 -4.90 17.61
CA GLU A 468 -5.54 -4.72 17.66
C GLU A 468 -4.79 -5.89 17.00
N LEU A 469 -5.22 -7.14 17.23
CA LEU A 469 -4.70 -8.33 16.54
C LEU A 469 -4.86 -8.22 15.02
N TRP A 470 -6.04 -7.84 14.54
CA TRP A 470 -6.29 -7.73 13.09
C TRP A 470 -5.59 -6.52 12.45
N LYS A 471 -5.36 -5.41 13.18
CA LYS A 471 -4.47 -4.33 12.72
C LYS A 471 -3.02 -4.81 12.55
N MET A 472 -2.52 -5.64 13.46
CA MET A 472 -1.20 -6.26 13.29
C MET A 472 -1.18 -7.22 12.09
N ALA A 473 -2.23 -8.02 11.90
CA ALA A 473 -2.35 -8.91 10.75
C ALA A 473 -2.35 -8.16 9.40
N ASP A 474 -3.15 -7.09 9.25
CA ASP A 474 -3.21 -6.26 8.02
C ASP A 474 -1.88 -5.50 7.75
N THR A 475 -0.98 -5.38 8.73
CA THR A 475 0.38 -4.81 8.54
C THR A 475 1.47 -5.87 8.33
N MET A 476 1.15 -7.16 8.39
CA MET A 476 2.07 -8.22 7.98
C MET A 476 2.02 -8.38 6.45
N ALA A 477 3.18 -8.42 5.81
CA ALA A 477 3.28 -8.92 4.44
C ALA A 477 2.74 -10.38 4.39
N PRO A 478 2.04 -10.79 3.32
CA PRO A 478 1.46 -12.12 3.23
C PRO A 478 2.54 -13.19 3.43
N SER A 479 2.30 -14.11 4.37
CA SER A 479 3.28 -15.14 4.71
C SER A 479 3.59 -16.00 3.48
N HIS A 480 4.87 -16.17 3.17
CA HIS A 480 5.33 -16.95 2.02
C HIS A 480 4.62 -18.31 1.92
N PRO A 481 4.14 -18.76 0.74
CA PRO A 481 3.24 -19.92 0.62
C PRO A 481 3.72 -21.19 1.34
N LEU A 482 5.02 -21.52 1.26
CA LEU A 482 5.57 -22.68 1.98
C LEU A 482 5.38 -22.62 3.50
N VAL A 483 5.18 -21.46 4.12
CA VAL A 483 4.90 -21.33 5.55
C VAL A 483 3.49 -21.83 5.89
N SER A 484 2.50 -21.63 5.01
CA SER A 484 1.17 -22.20 5.23
C SER A 484 1.17 -23.71 4.99
N ASP A 485 1.96 -24.20 4.02
CA ASP A 485 2.13 -25.63 3.76
C ASP A 485 2.91 -26.37 4.86
N LEU A 486 4.00 -25.80 5.36
CA LEU A 486 4.74 -26.33 6.50
C LEU A 486 3.88 -26.29 7.78
N ARG A 487 3.07 -25.24 7.98
CA ARG A 487 2.09 -25.20 9.07
C ARG A 487 1.01 -26.27 8.90
N ARG A 488 0.49 -26.48 7.69
CA ARG A 488 -0.51 -27.52 7.35
C ARG A 488 0.04 -28.93 7.59
N ARG A 489 1.27 -29.21 7.13
CA ARG A 489 1.99 -30.47 7.39
C ARG A 489 2.29 -30.65 8.87
N GLY A 490 2.70 -29.60 9.58
CA GLY A 490 2.95 -29.63 11.03
C GLY A 490 1.67 -29.87 11.86
N VAL A 491 0.53 -29.30 11.44
CA VAL A 491 -0.79 -29.61 12.02
C VAL A 491 -1.19 -31.05 11.74
N HIS A 492 -1.01 -31.55 10.51
CA HIS A 492 -1.29 -32.95 10.18
C HIS A 492 -0.41 -33.92 10.99
N TYR A 493 0.89 -33.66 11.09
CA TYR A 493 1.84 -34.48 11.86
C TYR A 493 1.47 -34.49 13.36
N ILE A 494 1.15 -33.33 13.94
CA ILE A 494 0.76 -33.26 15.35
C ILE A 494 -0.61 -33.89 15.58
N ASN A 495 -1.58 -33.73 14.66
CA ASN A 495 -2.85 -34.43 14.75
C ASN A 495 -2.64 -35.96 14.70
N ALA A 496 -1.77 -36.47 13.83
CA ALA A 496 -1.44 -37.89 13.73
C ALA A 496 -0.73 -38.46 14.98
N ILE A 497 -0.11 -37.61 15.80
CA ILE A 497 0.46 -37.97 17.12
C ILE A 497 -0.62 -37.94 18.24
N HIS A 498 -1.71 -37.19 18.05
CA HIS A 498 -2.77 -37.01 19.06
C HIS A 498 -4.06 -37.79 18.74
N THR A 499 -4.17 -38.39 17.56
CA THR A 499 -4.99 -39.58 17.34
C THR A 499 -4.30 -40.76 18.01
N ASP A 500 -5.00 -41.47 18.89
CA ASP A 500 -4.54 -42.77 19.39
C ASP A 500 -4.17 -43.67 18.20
N GLU A 501 -3.13 -44.50 18.38
CA GLU A 501 -2.70 -45.43 17.31
C GLU A 501 -3.89 -46.27 16.85
N ALA A 502 -4.15 -46.26 15.54
CA ALA A 502 -5.31 -46.96 14.97
C ALA A 502 -5.27 -48.43 15.42
N PRO A 503 -6.36 -48.95 16.03
CA PRO A 503 -6.30 -50.16 16.85
C PRO A 503 -5.73 -51.33 16.04
N THR A 504 -4.59 -51.84 16.51
CA THR A 504 -3.71 -52.72 15.72
C THR A 504 -4.49 -53.88 15.15
N ILE A 505 -4.67 -53.86 13.82
CA ILE A 505 -5.46 -54.87 13.11
C ILE A 505 -4.86 -56.25 13.42
N SER A 506 -5.68 -57.13 14.00
CA SER A 506 -5.24 -58.49 14.34
C SER A 506 -4.58 -59.14 13.14
N TYR A 507 -3.48 -59.86 13.35
CA TYR A 507 -2.78 -60.57 12.27
C TYR A 507 -3.73 -61.47 11.46
N SER A 508 -4.72 -62.08 12.12
CA SER A 508 -5.78 -62.88 11.47
C SER A 508 -6.76 -62.08 10.60
N GLN A 509 -6.95 -60.79 10.87
CA GLN A 509 -7.74 -59.90 10.00
C GLN A 509 -6.88 -59.41 8.85
N ALA A 510 -5.66 -58.91 9.12
CA ALA A 510 -4.72 -58.45 8.11
C ALA A 510 -4.38 -59.53 7.05
N LEU A 511 -4.37 -60.81 7.45
CA LEU A 511 -4.20 -61.93 6.51
C LEU A 511 -5.42 -62.07 5.57
N ARG A 512 -6.65 -61.93 6.08
CA ARG A 512 -7.88 -61.96 5.28
C ARG A 512 -7.95 -60.77 4.33
N ASP A 513 -7.65 -59.57 4.82
CA ASP A 513 -7.60 -58.35 4.02
C ASP A 513 -6.58 -58.48 2.87
N HIS A 514 -5.43 -59.11 3.14
CA HIS A 514 -4.42 -59.41 2.12
C HIS A 514 -4.88 -60.46 1.11
N GLU A 515 -5.53 -61.55 1.55
CA GLU A 515 -6.11 -62.57 0.66
C GLU A 515 -7.22 -62.00 -0.22
N GLU A 516 -8.10 -61.16 0.33
CA GLU A 516 -9.17 -60.48 -0.41
C GLU A 516 -8.61 -59.48 -1.43
N ALA A 517 -7.61 -58.69 -1.07
CA ALA A 517 -6.89 -57.83 -2.01
C ALA A 517 -6.19 -58.64 -3.11
N GLN A 518 -5.51 -59.74 -2.78
CA GLN A 518 -4.82 -60.59 -3.76
C GLN A 518 -5.79 -61.36 -4.68
N ASN A 519 -7.01 -61.68 -4.20
CA ASN A 519 -8.06 -62.25 -5.04
C ASN A 519 -8.68 -61.18 -5.94
N SER A 520 -8.87 -59.97 -5.43
CA SER A 520 -9.35 -58.81 -6.21
C SER A 520 -8.39 -58.44 -7.36
N THR A 521 -7.07 -58.48 -7.14
CA THR A 521 -6.09 -58.25 -8.22
C THR A 521 -6.10 -59.35 -9.28
N LYS A 522 -6.15 -60.64 -8.89
CA LYS A 522 -6.29 -61.77 -9.84
C LYS A 522 -7.57 -61.67 -10.67
N VAL A 523 -8.70 -61.28 -10.06
CA VAL A 523 -9.97 -61.06 -10.76
C VAL A 523 -9.82 -59.92 -11.77
N ARG A 524 -9.27 -58.76 -11.35
CA ARG A 524 -9.01 -57.62 -12.23
C ARG A 524 -8.11 -57.98 -13.43
N GLU A 525 -7.06 -58.77 -13.20
CA GLU A 525 -6.16 -59.25 -14.27
C GLU A 525 -6.86 -60.21 -15.24
N THR A 526 -7.72 -61.10 -14.71
CA THR A 526 -8.54 -62.01 -15.54
C THR A 526 -9.53 -61.22 -16.40
N LEU A 527 -10.20 -60.22 -15.84
CA LEU A 527 -11.13 -59.35 -16.56
C LEU A 527 -10.44 -58.48 -17.62
N LEU A 528 -9.23 -57.98 -17.35
CA LEU A 528 -8.43 -57.25 -18.33
C LEU A 528 -8.05 -58.14 -19.51
N LYS A 529 -7.63 -59.38 -19.25
CA LYS A 529 -7.34 -60.34 -20.33
C LYS A 529 -8.57 -60.64 -21.18
N GLN A 530 -9.72 -60.91 -20.55
CA GLN A 530 -11.00 -61.11 -21.27
C GLN A 530 -11.41 -59.87 -22.09
N LEU A 531 -11.13 -58.66 -21.60
CA LEU A 531 -11.39 -57.42 -22.34
C LEU A 531 -10.49 -57.31 -23.59
N ASP A 532 -9.23 -57.72 -23.51
CA ASP A 532 -8.31 -57.68 -24.66
C ASP A 532 -8.58 -58.82 -25.67
N ASP A 533 -8.88 -60.03 -25.20
CA ASP A 533 -9.36 -61.15 -26.03
C ASP A 533 -10.64 -60.76 -26.81
N ASN A 534 -11.54 -59.97 -26.19
CA ASN A 534 -12.74 -59.45 -26.85
C ASN A 534 -12.45 -58.31 -27.85
N LYS A 535 -11.46 -57.44 -27.58
CA LYS A 535 -11.00 -56.43 -28.56
C LYS A 535 -10.42 -57.08 -29.81
N GLU A 536 -9.61 -58.14 -29.66
CA GLU A 536 -9.09 -58.87 -30.81
C GLU A 536 -10.21 -59.50 -31.66
N GLN A 537 -11.23 -60.08 -31.02
CA GLN A 537 -12.40 -60.61 -31.73
C GLN A 537 -13.17 -59.52 -32.47
N LEU A 538 -13.36 -58.35 -31.85
CA LEU A 538 -14.00 -57.20 -32.50
C LEU A 538 -13.21 -56.74 -33.74
N VAL A 539 -11.89 -56.57 -33.63
CA VAL A 539 -11.03 -56.15 -34.76
C VAL A 539 -11.07 -57.16 -35.91
N ARG A 540 -11.09 -58.47 -35.62
CA ARG A 540 -11.24 -59.51 -36.65
C ARG A 540 -12.61 -59.43 -37.33
N ALA A 541 -13.69 -59.27 -36.56
CA ALA A 541 -15.04 -59.09 -37.11
C ALA A 541 -15.19 -57.81 -37.95
N GLU A 542 -14.50 -56.72 -37.60
CA GLU A 542 -14.45 -55.48 -38.39
C GLU A 542 -13.68 -55.67 -39.71
N GLN A 543 -12.60 -56.46 -39.71
CA GLN A 543 -11.87 -56.84 -40.92
C GLN A 543 -12.75 -57.69 -41.85
N ASP A 544 -13.39 -58.75 -41.32
CA ASP A 544 -14.32 -59.59 -42.08
C ASP A 544 -15.48 -58.76 -42.67
N ARG A 545 -16.06 -57.85 -41.88
CA ARG A 545 -17.12 -56.93 -42.35
C ARG A 545 -16.67 -56.05 -43.52
N GLU A 546 -15.40 -55.64 -43.56
CA GLU A 546 -14.87 -54.84 -44.68
C GLU A 546 -14.51 -55.71 -45.90
N LEU A 547 -14.05 -56.96 -45.69
CA LEU A 547 -13.86 -57.95 -46.76
C LEU A 547 -15.19 -58.27 -47.46
N TRP A 548 -16.24 -58.61 -46.71
CA TRP A 548 -17.58 -58.87 -47.26
C TRP A 548 -18.16 -57.67 -48.02
N LYS A 549 -17.86 -56.45 -47.56
CA LYS A 549 -18.27 -55.20 -48.24
C LYS A 549 -17.52 -54.99 -49.56
N GLN A 550 -16.23 -55.33 -49.63
CA GLN A 550 -15.45 -55.31 -50.87
C GLN A 550 -15.95 -56.38 -51.85
N GLU A 551 -16.24 -57.60 -51.38
CA GLU A 551 -16.80 -58.66 -52.22
C GLU A 551 -18.20 -58.31 -52.75
N LEU A 552 -19.05 -57.68 -51.93
CA LEU A 552 -20.33 -57.14 -52.39
C LEU A 552 -20.17 -56.06 -53.47
N GLN A 553 -19.18 -55.18 -53.37
CA GLN A 553 -18.88 -54.20 -54.43
C GLN A 553 -18.39 -54.87 -55.72
N LEU A 554 -17.58 -55.92 -55.62
CA LEU A 554 -17.15 -56.72 -56.78
C LEU A 554 -18.33 -57.46 -57.43
N LEU A 555 -19.26 -57.99 -56.64
CA LEU A 555 -20.50 -58.61 -57.14
C LEU A 555 -21.42 -57.58 -57.81
N GLN A 556 -21.56 -56.38 -57.24
CA GLN A 556 -22.32 -55.28 -57.86
C GLN A 556 -21.71 -54.86 -59.22
N LEU A 557 -20.37 -54.76 -59.30
CA LEU A 557 -19.68 -54.46 -60.56
C LEU A 557 -19.81 -55.58 -61.60
N ARG A 558 -19.81 -56.85 -61.18
CA ARG A 558 -20.11 -57.99 -62.08
C ARG A 558 -21.54 -57.91 -62.62
N TYR A 559 -22.53 -57.73 -61.73
CA TYR A 559 -23.93 -57.61 -62.11
C TYR A 559 -24.21 -56.40 -63.01
N GLN A 560 -23.53 -55.27 -62.80
CA GLN A 560 -23.61 -54.11 -63.70
C GLN A 560 -23.08 -54.44 -65.10
N LYS A 561 -21.92 -55.11 -65.21
CA LYS A 561 -21.38 -55.56 -66.50
C LYS A 561 -22.27 -56.59 -67.19
N GLU A 562 -22.77 -57.57 -66.45
CA GLU A 562 -23.68 -58.61 -66.95
C GLU A 562 -25.01 -57.99 -67.44
N LYS A 563 -25.54 -57.00 -66.71
CA LYS A 563 -26.69 -56.20 -67.16
C LYS A 563 -26.38 -55.37 -68.41
N GLU A 564 -25.19 -54.78 -68.52
CA GLU A 564 -24.76 -54.08 -69.74
C GLU A 564 -24.59 -55.02 -70.93
N GLU A 565 -24.08 -56.25 -70.74
CA GLU A 565 -24.00 -57.27 -71.78
C GLU A 565 -25.38 -57.78 -72.18
N ILE A 566 -26.31 -57.96 -71.23
CA ILE A 566 -27.72 -58.24 -71.53
C ILE A 566 -28.33 -57.10 -72.37
N ILE A 567 -28.14 -55.83 -72.01
CA ILE A 567 -28.66 -54.70 -72.79
C ILE A 567 -28.06 -54.65 -74.21
N LYS A 568 -26.75 -54.89 -74.36
CA LYS A 568 -26.08 -54.95 -75.67
C LYS A 568 -26.55 -56.14 -76.52
N ASN A 569 -26.94 -57.24 -75.89
CA ASN A 569 -27.56 -58.37 -76.58
C ASN A 569 -29.05 -58.10 -76.91
N ASP A 570 -29.76 -57.34 -76.08
CA ASP A 570 -31.18 -57.03 -76.29
C ASP A 570 -31.40 -56.03 -77.44
N GLU A 571 -30.45 -55.11 -77.66
CA GLU A 571 -30.39 -54.30 -78.90
C GLU A 571 -30.29 -55.18 -80.16
N PHE A 572 -29.72 -56.39 -80.06
CA PHE A 572 -29.61 -57.37 -81.14
C PHE A 572 -30.87 -58.26 -81.31
N THR A 573 -31.77 -58.31 -80.33
CA THR A 573 -33.05 -59.08 -80.40
C THR A 573 -34.28 -58.25 -80.76
N SER A 574 -34.10 -57.01 -81.22
CA SER A 574 -35.17 -56.15 -81.76
C SER A 574 -35.75 -56.59 -83.13
N LEU A 575 -35.37 -57.76 -83.66
CA LEU A 575 -35.76 -58.26 -84.99
C LEU A 575 -36.20 -59.74 -85.01
N VAL A 576 -37.17 -60.13 -84.18
CA VAL A 576 -37.95 -61.37 -84.39
C VAL A 576 -39.45 -61.12 -84.21
N ASN A 577 -40.15 -60.98 -85.34
CA ASN A 577 -41.52 -61.48 -85.64
C ASN A 577 -42.57 -61.35 -84.52
N SER A 578 -43.53 -60.42 -84.52
CA SER A 578 -44.39 -59.95 -85.62
C SER A 578 -45.11 -61.07 -86.39
N THR A 579 -46.45 -61.04 -86.41
CA THR A 579 -47.31 -62.09 -86.96
C THR A 579 -47.42 -62.00 -88.48
N VAL A 580 -47.29 -63.14 -89.15
CA VAL A 580 -47.43 -63.25 -90.62
C VAL A 580 -48.76 -63.93 -90.95
N THR A 581 -49.66 -63.21 -91.62
CA THR A 581 -50.91 -63.76 -92.18
C THR A 581 -50.89 -63.73 -93.70
N ASN A 582 -51.18 -64.89 -94.31
CA ASN A 582 -51.38 -65.06 -95.75
C ASN A 582 -52.52 -66.07 -96.00
N MET A 583 -53.07 -66.11 -97.21
CA MET A 583 -54.40 -66.69 -97.49
C MET A 583 -54.52 -68.23 -97.47
N ILE A 584 -53.70 -68.95 -96.68
CA ILE A 584 -53.83 -70.41 -96.45
C ILE A 584 -53.89 -70.70 -94.92
N GLY A 585 -54.47 -69.77 -94.16
CA GLY A 585 -54.77 -69.95 -92.73
C GLY A 585 -53.75 -69.30 -91.78
N SER A 586 -54.21 -69.05 -90.55
CA SER A 586 -53.44 -68.46 -89.46
C SER A 586 -52.86 -69.54 -88.54
N LEU A 587 -51.58 -69.44 -88.20
CA LEU A 587 -50.91 -70.26 -87.20
C LEU A 587 -50.54 -69.41 -85.99
N GLU A 588 -51.29 -69.58 -84.90
CA GLU A 588 -50.88 -69.09 -83.58
C GLU A 588 -49.79 -70.01 -83.01
N VAL A 589 -48.77 -69.45 -82.35
CA VAL A 589 -47.66 -70.21 -81.75
C VAL A 589 -47.84 -70.24 -80.23
N PRO A 590 -48.29 -71.36 -79.63
CA PRO A 590 -48.58 -71.44 -78.20
C PRO A 590 -47.29 -71.70 -77.41
N VAL A 591 -46.59 -70.65 -76.99
CA VAL A 591 -45.44 -70.77 -76.07
C VAL A 591 -45.91 -70.93 -74.62
N ASN A 592 -46.64 -72.01 -74.36
CA ASN A 592 -46.64 -72.60 -73.01
C ASN A 592 -45.23 -73.17 -72.80
N LEU A 593 -44.48 -72.64 -71.84
CA LEU A 593 -43.20 -73.26 -71.50
C LEU A 593 -43.48 -74.69 -70.99
N PRO A 594 -42.62 -75.68 -71.32
CA PRO A 594 -42.77 -77.02 -70.77
C PRO A 594 -42.78 -76.96 -69.24
N HIS A 595 -43.71 -77.66 -68.57
CA HIS A 595 -43.81 -77.65 -67.10
C HIS A 595 -42.51 -78.01 -66.38
N GLU A 596 -41.59 -78.74 -67.02
CA GLU A 596 -40.24 -79.00 -66.49
C GLU A 596 -39.41 -77.71 -66.33
N VAL A 597 -39.55 -76.75 -67.24
CA VAL A 597 -38.87 -75.44 -67.16
C VAL A 597 -39.51 -74.57 -66.08
N GLU A 598 -40.84 -74.50 -66.01
CA GLU A 598 -41.55 -73.78 -64.94
C GLU A 598 -41.22 -74.36 -63.55
N ALA A 599 -41.25 -75.69 -63.41
CA ALA A 599 -40.91 -76.38 -62.16
C ALA A 599 -39.44 -76.16 -61.78
N ARG A 600 -38.52 -76.12 -62.76
CA ARG A 600 -37.11 -75.81 -62.53
C ARG A 600 -36.89 -74.35 -62.13
N GLU A 601 -37.61 -73.40 -62.73
CA GLU A 601 -37.54 -71.99 -62.35
C GLU A 601 -38.11 -71.77 -60.94
N GLU A 602 -39.24 -72.39 -60.60
CA GLU A 602 -39.82 -72.26 -59.26
C GLU A 602 -39.00 -73.01 -58.20
N ALA A 603 -38.35 -74.13 -58.53
CA ALA A 603 -37.37 -74.76 -57.65
C ALA A 603 -36.15 -73.85 -57.39
N VAL A 604 -35.66 -73.14 -58.41
CA VAL A 604 -34.58 -72.14 -58.26
C VAL A 604 -35.04 -70.94 -57.42
N LYS A 605 -36.26 -70.43 -57.65
CA LYS A 605 -36.87 -69.39 -56.80
C LYS A 605 -37.01 -69.88 -55.36
N GLN A 606 -37.48 -71.11 -55.13
CA GLN A 606 -37.64 -71.69 -53.79
C GLN A 606 -36.29 -71.86 -53.08
N TYR A 607 -35.24 -72.29 -53.79
CA TYR A 607 -33.87 -72.33 -53.27
C TYR A 607 -33.37 -70.95 -52.83
N PHE A 608 -33.52 -69.92 -53.67
CA PHE A 608 -33.11 -68.56 -53.30
C PHE A 608 -33.98 -67.96 -52.19
N ARG A 609 -35.31 -68.19 -52.17
CA ARG A 609 -36.19 -67.82 -51.05
C ARG A 609 -35.72 -68.47 -49.74
N GLN A 610 -35.38 -69.77 -49.75
CA GLN A 610 -34.82 -70.44 -48.57
C GLN A 610 -33.45 -69.88 -48.18
N ARG A 611 -32.53 -69.65 -49.12
CA ARG A 611 -31.20 -69.11 -48.81
C ARG A 611 -31.26 -67.69 -48.24
N ILE A 612 -32.16 -66.84 -48.75
CA ILE A 612 -32.45 -65.51 -48.21
C ILE A 612 -33.01 -65.61 -46.79
N ASN A 613 -34.01 -66.46 -46.56
CA ASN A 613 -34.59 -66.65 -45.21
C ASN A 613 -33.54 -67.16 -44.21
N ASN A 614 -32.67 -68.08 -44.61
CA ASN A 614 -31.58 -68.58 -43.78
C ASN A 614 -30.57 -67.49 -43.45
N LEU A 615 -30.21 -66.64 -44.42
CA LEU A 615 -29.31 -65.48 -44.20
C LEU A 615 -29.94 -64.41 -43.31
N ILE A 616 -31.27 -64.21 -43.37
CA ILE A 616 -32.00 -63.32 -42.47
C ILE A 616 -31.97 -63.86 -41.03
N ALA A 617 -32.18 -65.17 -40.85
CA ALA A 617 -32.08 -65.81 -39.53
C ALA A 617 -30.65 -65.73 -38.98
N GLU A 618 -29.64 -66.06 -39.79
CA GLU A 618 -28.22 -65.98 -39.45
C GLU A 618 -27.78 -64.56 -39.04
N ASN A 619 -28.24 -63.53 -39.78
CA ASN A 619 -28.03 -62.12 -39.43
C ASN A 619 -28.75 -61.73 -38.13
N GLY A 620 -29.97 -62.22 -37.89
CA GLY A 620 -30.69 -62.00 -36.63
C GLY A 620 -29.96 -62.59 -35.42
N ASP A 621 -29.44 -63.81 -35.57
CA ASP A 621 -28.60 -64.48 -34.58
C ASP A 621 -27.30 -63.71 -34.29
N LEU A 622 -26.64 -63.18 -35.34
CA LEU A 622 -25.42 -62.38 -35.22
C LEU A 622 -25.71 -61.02 -34.55
N GLN A 623 -26.83 -60.37 -34.87
CA GLN A 623 -27.27 -59.14 -34.19
C GLN A 623 -27.58 -59.40 -32.71
N SER A 624 -28.23 -60.53 -32.39
CA SER A 624 -28.48 -60.94 -31.00
C SER A 624 -27.18 -61.17 -30.22
N LYS A 625 -26.21 -61.88 -30.82
CA LYS A 625 -24.86 -62.09 -30.24
C LYS A 625 -24.10 -60.77 -30.05
N SER A 626 -24.17 -59.86 -31.03
CA SER A 626 -23.57 -58.52 -30.94
C SER A 626 -24.19 -57.68 -29.80
N ALA A 627 -25.52 -57.68 -29.68
CA ALA A 627 -26.21 -57.00 -28.59
C ALA A 627 -25.86 -57.58 -27.21
N ALA A 628 -25.70 -58.91 -27.10
CA ALA A 628 -25.26 -59.56 -25.87
C ALA A 628 -23.82 -59.16 -25.47
N LEU A 629 -22.88 -59.14 -26.41
CA LEU A 629 -21.50 -58.70 -26.17
C LEU A 629 -21.42 -57.21 -25.79
N LEU A 630 -22.26 -56.35 -26.37
CA LEU A 630 -22.39 -54.95 -25.98
C LEU A 630 -22.97 -54.78 -24.56
N ALA A 631 -23.92 -55.63 -24.17
CA ALA A 631 -24.45 -55.64 -22.81
C ALA A 631 -23.42 -56.15 -21.78
N GLU A 632 -22.64 -57.19 -22.12
CA GLU A 632 -21.61 -57.74 -21.25
C GLU A 632 -20.42 -56.77 -21.08
N THR A 633 -19.92 -56.18 -22.16
CA THR A 633 -18.87 -55.15 -22.08
C THR A 633 -19.32 -53.93 -21.27
N ALA A 634 -20.56 -53.47 -21.43
CA ALA A 634 -21.13 -52.40 -20.60
C ALA A 634 -21.30 -52.78 -19.11
N ALA A 635 -21.49 -54.07 -18.80
CA ALA A 635 -21.51 -54.57 -17.43
C ALA A 635 -20.09 -54.71 -16.83
N LEU A 636 -19.09 -55.09 -17.64
CA LEU A 636 -17.68 -55.16 -17.25
C LEU A 636 -17.11 -53.76 -16.96
N VAL A 637 -17.45 -52.74 -17.76
CA VAL A 637 -17.08 -51.35 -17.50
C VAL A 637 -17.60 -50.90 -16.13
N ARG A 638 -18.90 -51.08 -15.85
CA ARG A 638 -19.48 -50.72 -14.54
C ARG A 638 -18.87 -51.47 -13.36
N ARG A 639 -18.45 -52.72 -13.55
CA ARG A 639 -17.72 -53.51 -12.53
C ARG A 639 -16.31 -52.96 -12.29
N LEU A 640 -15.61 -52.56 -13.35
CA LEU A 640 -14.29 -51.91 -13.24
C LEU A 640 -14.39 -50.55 -12.55
N GLU A 641 -15.36 -49.70 -12.93
CA GLU A 641 -15.66 -48.42 -12.28
C GLU A 641 -15.93 -48.61 -10.78
N ALA A 642 -16.79 -49.57 -10.42
CA ALA A 642 -17.06 -49.91 -9.02
C ALA A 642 -15.82 -50.42 -8.27
N SER A 643 -14.96 -51.23 -8.91
CA SER A 643 -13.72 -51.72 -8.30
C SER A 643 -12.68 -50.62 -8.08
N VAL A 644 -12.65 -49.59 -8.93
CA VAL A 644 -11.80 -48.40 -8.76
C VAL A 644 -12.36 -47.50 -7.66
N ALA A 645 -13.69 -47.33 -7.59
CA ALA A 645 -14.36 -46.56 -6.54
C ALA A 645 -14.26 -47.21 -5.14
N ALA A 646 -14.08 -48.54 -5.06
CA ALA A 646 -13.81 -49.27 -3.82
C ALA A 646 -12.32 -49.32 -3.44
N GLY A 647 -11.43 -48.76 -4.26
CA GLY A 647 -9.98 -48.71 -4.05
C GLY A 647 -9.43 -47.31 -3.71
N MET A 648 -10.30 -46.37 -3.33
CA MET A 648 -9.98 -45.01 -2.87
C MET A 648 -10.54 -44.75 -1.47
#